data_AF-A0A2M8F9C1-F1
#
_entry.id   AF-A0A2M8F9C1-F1
#
_cell.length_a   1.000
_cell.length_b   1.000
_cell.length_c   1.000
_cell.angle_alpha   90.00
_cell.angle_beta   90.00
_cell.angle_gamma   90.00
#
_symmetry.space_group_name_H-M   'P 1'
#
loop_
_entity.id
_entity.type
_entity.pdbx_description
1 polymer ?
#
loop_
_entity_poly.entity_id
_entity_poly.type
_entity_poly.pdbx_seq_one_letter_code
_entity_poly.pdbx_strand_id
1 'polypeptide(L)'
;MRHRFLPLLPLSIVLLNSLFLHSWVLGLGGLAVYVYLFLAHSRRSLGSHISGALVLLSYLILSNAIVYYAYGTTLITSLAILCISWGLFWIPLRMRPIQKTMQFAYKWKRFFEDIRHPFRDAKIVFLTITVGFLDTTLLGLLWSRRTVELMPSPWQAVTLWFFVIFTLSTLLLFYTVSKHSYRSMALALVSLHLFTLYAIAPLLYPLGYGFDAFIHRATEQWIFAYGSILPKQPYYIGQYSLVVFLSHLTYVPLFWIDVLLVPILAASLIPAMVAQTLKRVWPHIQSSWQILLTLGIVFIPFLSFHLTTPHNLVVLLSLLAIFATFAYQKNGTSWYIPLLLTLSALITHPLIGAPIFVFFLTAVLLKKSASRVWKFVWLSLSSLGQLILLPLLFSINNFRTGNGLPVFGNPFTAIPHFLELFARPYWYLQHAPIQWELVYTWERLIIPIALVLATGGFLLYKKKTINTYLYPVTALALFLSAWLLRSWVTFPDVVVYEQGDYPLRLVKASMLFLLPWMMYGIYLFFTTLKKSSIKTLAILCCAGALTMSLYFSYPQRNIKARFPGFNITQADFDAVEWIYKHETRFAISPSFIPDPTLTIGTIGELQRDDIISEIYQEDYIVLANQLVSAAALTKFSFAKSYHTSVGELFYYSVPTGGPLYQQYGKMLYEGQKREFMNAAMDLVHVDTSYFVVNRYWANADQIIEGAKKTADSWQIIDNGAVWIFEYDRTPLLPQ
;
A
#
# COMPACT_ATOMS: atom_id res chain seq x y z
N MET A 1 -22.24 32.77 5.72
CA MET A 1 -21.33 33.26 4.66
C MET A 1 -19.85 33.16 5.06
N ARG A 2 -19.34 33.81 6.12
CA ARG A 2 -17.90 33.79 6.50
C ARG A 2 -17.19 32.41 6.46
N HIS A 3 -17.78 31.34 6.99
CA HIS A 3 -17.15 30.00 6.96
C HIS A 3 -17.03 29.36 5.57
N ARG A 4 -17.79 29.84 4.58
CA ARG A 4 -17.75 29.32 3.21
C ARG A 4 -16.69 29.99 2.36
N PHE A 5 -16.34 31.24 2.65
CA PHE A 5 -15.32 32.00 1.91
C PHE A 5 -13.92 31.90 2.53
N LEU A 6 -13.81 31.58 3.82
CA LEU A 6 -12.51 31.36 4.48
C LEU A 6 -11.59 30.35 3.76
N PRO A 7 -12.10 29.23 3.18
CA PRO A 7 -11.27 28.29 2.43
C PRO A 7 -10.69 28.85 1.13
N LEU A 8 -11.18 29.99 0.62
CA LEU A 8 -10.61 30.62 -0.56
C LEU A 8 -9.21 31.16 -0.30
N LEU A 9 -8.89 31.55 0.94
CA LEU A 9 -7.54 32.04 1.27
C LEU A 9 -6.46 30.95 1.07
N PRO A 10 -6.53 29.76 1.72
CA PRO A 10 -5.56 28.71 1.46
C PRO A 10 -5.63 28.18 0.02
N LEU A 11 -6.79 28.22 -0.64
CA LEU A 11 -6.92 27.89 -2.05
C LEU A 11 -6.11 28.87 -2.93
N SER A 12 -6.22 30.18 -2.67
CA SER A 12 -5.42 31.21 -3.33
C SER A 12 -3.94 31.06 -3.05
N ILE A 13 -3.53 30.64 -1.84
CA ILE A 13 -2.13 30.32 -1.54
C ILE A 13 -1.63 29.17 -2.41
N VAL A 14 -2.38 28.08 -2.53
CA VAL A 14 -1.99 26.94 -3.37
C VAL A 14 -1.95 27.35 -4.86
N LEU A 15 -2.91 28.15 -5.32
CA LEU A 15 -2.95 28.68 -6.69
C LEU A 15 -1.74 29.57 -6.99
N LEU A 16 -1.46 30.57 -6.14
CA LEU A 16 -0.31 31.46 -6.30
C LEU A 16 1.01 30.69 -6.20
N ASN A 17 1.09 29.70 -5.32
CA ASN A 17 2.25 28.84 -5.23
C ASN A 17 2.45 28.04 -6.52
N SER A 18 1.38 27.50 -7.09
CA SER A 18 1.43 26.68 -8.30
C SER A 18 1.69 27.46 -9.59
N LEU A 19 1.38 28.75 -9.60
CA LEU A 19 1.59 29.60 -10.77
C LEU A 19 2.92 30.36 -10.72
N PHE A 20 3.44 30.66 -9.52
CA PHE A 20 4.57 31.58 -9.37
C PHE A 20 5.69 31.09 -8.45
N LEU A 21 5.37 30.54 -7.27
CA LEU A 21 6.38 30.37 -6.21
C LEU A 21 7.03 28.99 -6.16
N HIS A 22 6.35 27.95 -6.63
CA HIS A 22 6.85 26.57 -6.72
C HIS A 22 7.46 26.03 -5.40
N SER A 23 6.96 26.50 -4.25
CA SER A 23 7.49 26.15 -2.93
C SER A 23 6.73 24.99 -2.30
N TRP A 24 7.47 23.95 -1.88
CA TRP A 24 6.84 22.80 -1.24
C TRP A 24 6.23 23.13 0.13
N VAL A 25 6.82 24.08 0.86
CA VAL A 25 6.33 24.53 2.16
C VAL A 25 4.99 25.24 2.03
N LEU A 26 4.86 26.16 1.05
CA LEU A 26 3.61 26.89 0.82
C LEU A 26 2.52 25.99 0.22
N GLY A 27 2.89 25.09 -0.71
CA GLY A 27 1.96 24.13 -1.30
C GLY A 27 1.38 23.18 -0.26
N LEU A 28 2.25 22.52 0.52
CA LEU A 28 1.84 21.61 1.58
C LEU A 28 1.10 22.34 2.72
N GLY A 29 1.60 23.50 3.15
CA GLY A 29 0.98 24.31 4.19
C GLY A 29 -0.41 24.80 3.80
N GLY A 30 -0.55 25.33 2.59
CA GLY A 30 -1.83 25.77 2.02
C GLY A 30 -2.84 24.63 1.94
N LEU A 31 -2.45 23.48 1.40
CA LEU A 31 -3.30 22.30 1.30
C LEU A 31 -3.69 21.76 2.70
N ALA A 32 -2.76 21.70 3.64
CA ALA A 32 -3.02 21.25 5.01
C ALA A 32 -4.05 22.15 5.72
N VAL A 33 -3.94 23.47 5.58
CA VAL A 33 -4.92 24.43 6.11
C VAL A 33 -6.27 24.25 5.43
N TYR A 34 -6.30 24.08 4.10
CA TYR A 34 -7.54 23.81 3.35
C TYR A 34 -8.26 22.56 3.86
N VAL A 35 -7.53 21.45 4.00
CA VAL A 35 -8.03 20.18 4.55
C VAL A 35 -8.55 20.39 5.97
N TYR A 36 -7.78 21.05 6.84
CA TYR A 36 -8.21 21.33 8.21
C TYR A 36 -9.54 22.10 8.27
N LEU A 37 -9.69 23.15 7.46
CA LEU A 37 -10.93 23.91 7.37
C LEU A 37 -12.09 23.04 6.87
N PHE A 38 -11.86 22.16 5.90
CA PHE A 38 -12.86 21.22 5.42
C PHE A 38 -13.27 20.20 6.50
N LEU A 39 -12.30 19.67 7.25
CA LEU A 39 -12.56 18.77 8.37
C LEU A 39 -13.36 19.47 9.48
N ALA A 40 -13.09 20.74 9.75
CA ALA A 40 -13.86 21.53 10.71
C ALA A 40 -15.31 21.78 10.24
N HIS A 41 -15.51 22.06 8.95
CA HIS A 41 -16.83 22.22 8.33
C HIS A 41 -17.62 20.91 8.33
N SER A 42 -17.01 19.82 7.87
CA SER A 42 -17.62 18.49 7.78
C SER A 42 -18.04 17.92 9.13
N ARG A 43 -17.37 18.26 10.23
CA ARG A 43 -17.88 17.93 11.57
C ARG A 43 -19.28 18.52 11.83
N ARG A 44 -19.60 19.68 11.27
CA ARG A 44 -20.89 20.37 11.44
C ARG A 44 -21.94 19.93 10.41
N SER A 45 -21.52 19.62 9.18
CA SER A 45 -22.43 19.17 8.11
C SER A 45 -22.62 17.64 8.10
N LEU A 46 -21.54 16.87 8.12
CA LEU A 46 -21.56 15.40 8.05
C LEU A 46 -21.55 14.72 9.43
N GLY A 47 -21.32 15.49 10.51
CA GLY A 47 -21.42 15.04 11.90
C GLY A 47 -20.13 14.48 12.51
N SER A 48 -19.05 14.36 11.74
CA SER A 48 -17.73 14.01 12.28
C SER A 48 -16.58 14.39 11.34
N HIS A 49 -15.38 14.61 11.91
CA HIS A 49 -14.16 14.90 11.13
C HIS A 49 -13.80 13.74 10.18
N ILE A 50 -13.83 12.50 10.67
CA ILE A 50 -13.49 11.32 9.84
C ILE A 50 -14.46 11.14 8.66
N SER A 51 -15.77 11.39 8.84
CA SER A 51 -16.70 11.39 7.70
C SER A 51 -16.31 12.42 6.63
N GLY A 52 -15.82 13.59 7.05
CA GLY A 52 -15.24 14.58 6.14
C GLY A 52 -14.00 14.05 5.43
N ALA A 53 -13.03 13.53 6.17
CA ALA A 53 -11.78 13.01 5.61
C ALA A 53 -12.05 11.94 4.54
N LEU A 54 -12.98 11.02 4.79
CA LEU A 54 -13.34 9.95 3.85
C LEU A 54 -14.07 10.49 2.61
N VAL A 55 -14.95 11.49 2.78
CA VAL A 55 -15.62 12.14 1.64
C VAL A 55 -14.61 12.92 0.79
N LEU A 56 -13.69 13.66 1.41
CA LEU A 56 -12.67 14.40 0.68
C LEU A 56 -11.73 13.44 -0.06
N LEU A 57 -11.20 12.42 0.63
CA LEU A 57 -10.33 11.43 0.01
C LEU A 57 -11.01 10.75 -1.18
N SER A 58 -12.24 10.29 -1.01
CA SER A 58 -12.99 9.63 -2.10
C SER A 58 -13.30 10.59 -3.24
N TYR A 59 -13.66 11.85 -2.93
CA TYR A 59 -13.85 12.90 -3.93
C TYR A 59 -12.58 13.11 -4.75
N LEU A 60 -11.43 13.25 -4.08
CA LEU A 60 -10.15 13.46 -4.76
C LEU A 60 -9.80 12.28 -5.66
N ILE A 61 -9.95 11.03 -5.18
CA ILE A 61 -9.70 9.82 -5.98
C ILE A 61 -10.63 9.76 -7.20
N LEU A 62 -11.94 9.91 -7.00
CA LEU A 62 -12.94 9.77 -8.06
C LEU A 62 -12.86 10.90 -9.10
N SER A 63 -12.75 12.15 -8.65
CA SER A 63 -12.66 13.29 -9.57
C SER A 63 -11.38 13.28 -10.38
N ASN A 64 -10.24 12.93 -9.79
CA ASN A 64 -9.00 12.78 -10.54
C ASN A 64 -9.07 11.64 -11.56
N ALA A 65 -9.66 10.49 -11.20
CA ALA A 65 -9.84 9.40 -12.16
C ALA A 65 -10.75 9.79 -13.33
N ILE A 66 -11.87 10.48 -13.07
CA ILE A 66 -12.77 10.95 -14.14
C ILE A 66 -12.03 11.88 -15.10
N VAL A 67 -11.31 12.86 -14.56
CA VAL A 67 -10.58 13.85 -15.37
C VAL A 67 -9.41 13.20 -16.12
N TYR A 68 -8.74 12.21 -15.52
CA TYR A 68 -7.69 11.44 -16.18
C TYR A 68 -8.19 10.77 -17.46
N TYR A 69 -9.33 10.08 -17.43
CA TYR A 69 -9.86 9.43 -18.64
C TYR A 69 -10.31 10.45 -19.67
N ALA A 70 -11.00 11.50 -19.24
CA ALA A 70 -11.51 12.54 -20.13
C ALA A 70 -10.39 13.34 -20.83
N TYR A 71 -9.28 13.58 -20.14
CA TYR A 71 -8.18 14.39 -20.64
C TYR A 71 -6.83 13.81 -20.18
N GLY A 72 -6.50 13.97 -18.91
CA GLY A 72 -5.22 13.60 -18.31
C GLY A 72 -5.06 14.34 -16.97
N THR A 73 -4.11 13.91 -16.15
CA THR A 73 -3.76 14.56 -14.89
C THR A 73 -2.60 15.54 -15.10
N THR A 74 -2.94 16.81 -15.28
CA THR A 74 -2.02 17.94 -15.47
C THR A 74 -2.10 18.92 -14.29
N LEU A 75 -1.21 19.91 -14.22
CA LEU A 75 -1.29 20.97 -13.20
C LEU A 75 -2.64 21.71 -13.25
N ILE A 76 -3.09 22.09 -14.46
CA ILE A 76 -4.34 22.83 -14.67
C ILE A 76 -5.54 22.02 -14.19
N THR A 77 -5.62 20.74 -14.56
CA THR A 77 -6.72 19.87 -14.12
C THR A 77 -6.66 19.60 -12.62
N SER A 78 -5.48 19.49 -12.02
CA SER A 78 -5.29 19.36 -10.57
C SER A 78 -5.80 20.60 -9.83
N LEU A 79 -5.46 21.81 -10.31
CA LEU A 79 -5.97 23.06 -9.76
C LEU A 79 -7.49 23.17 -9.94
N ALA A 80 -8.03 22.79 -11.09
CA ALA A 80 -9.46 22.79 -11.34
C ALA A 80 -10.22 21.88 -10.36
N ILE A 81 -9.73 20.64 -10.12
CA ILE A 81 -10.32 19.73 -9.15
C ILE A 81 -10.28 20.32 -7.73
N LEU A 82 -9.15 20.91 -7.32
CA LEU A 82 -9.04 21.56 -6.01
C LEU A 82 -10.03 22.73 -5.89
N CYS A 83 -10.16 23.56 -6.92
CA CYS A 83 -11.12 24.66 -6.96
C CYS A 83 -12.58 24.16 -6.90
N ILE A 84 -12.94 23.12 -7.67
CA ILE A 84 -14.28 22.52 -7.65
C ILE A 84 -14.59 21.92 -6.26
N SER A 85 -13.57 21.40 -5.57
CA SER A 85 -13.73 20.84 -4.21
C SER A 85 -14.23 21.88 -3.19
N TRP A 86 -14.09 23.18 -3.48
CA TRP A 86 -14.71 24.25 -2.69
C TRP A 86 -16.24 24.10 -2.60
N GLY A 87 -16.88 23.50 -3.62
CA GLY A 87 -18.29 23.12 -3.62
C GLY A 87 -18.69 22.28 -2.39
N LEU A 88 -17.78 21.48 -1.83
CA LEU A 88 -18.04 20.67 -0.64
C LEU A 88 -18.32 21.51 0.62
N PHE A 89 -17.90 22.78 0.67
CA PHE A 89 -18.25 23.71 1.76
C PHE A 89 -19.72 24.18 1.71
N TRP A 90 -20.43 23.89 0.62
CA TRP A 90 -21.85 24.21 0.48
C TRP A 90 -22.79 23.12 1.00
N ILE A 91 -22.26 21.94 1.37
CA ILE A 91 -23.05 20.89 2.02
C ILE A 91 -23.76 21.48 3.25
N PRO A 92 -25.12 21.37 3.34
CA PRO A 92 -25.90 21.98 4.41
C PRO A 92 -25.43 21.55 5.80
N LEU A 93 -25.45 22.50 6.73
CA LEU A 93 -25.14 22.21 8.13
C LEU A 93 -26.30 21.40 8.73
N ARG A 94 -25.98 20.25 9.35
CA ARG A 94 -26.98 19.40 10.01
C ARG A 94 -27.55 20.02 11.28
N MET A 95 -26.88 21.05 11.82
CA MET A 95 -27.32 21.80 13.00
C MET A 95 -28.06 23.08 12.59
N ARG A 96 -29.26 23.29 13.15
CA ARG A 96 -29.97 24.58 13.07
C ARG A 96 -29.11 25.70 13.67
N PRO A 97 -29.04 26.89 13.06
CA PRO A 97 -28.21 27.99 13.53
C PRO A 97 -28.93 28.77 14.63
N ILE A 98 -29.04 28.21 15.84
CA ILE A 98 -29.52 28.97 17.01
C ILE A 98 -28.55 28.74 18.17
N GLN A 99 -28.13 29.84 18.81
CA GLN A 99 -27.12 30.00 19.88
C GLN A 99 -25.65 30.12 19.42
N LYS A 100 -25.29 31.13 18.62
CA LYS A 100 -23.91 31.33 18.15
C LYS A 100 -23.04 32.34 18.90
N THR A 101 -23.57 33.17 19.80
CA THR A 101 -22.74 34.22 20.42
C THR A 101 -22.33 33.87 21.85
N MET A 102 -23.24 33.37 22.70
CA MET A 102 -22.89 32.93 24.06
C MET A 102 -22.09 31.60 24.08
N GLN A 103 -22.32 30.70 23.13
CA GLN A 103 -21.54 29.46 23.02
C GLN A 103 -20.10 29.68 22.55
N PHE A 104 -19.80 30.77 21.84
CA PHE A 104 -18.42 31.05 21.41
C PHE A 104 -17.58 31.49 22.59
N ALA A 105 -18.04 32.46 23.39
CA ALA A 105 -17.35 32.87 24.62
C ALA A 105 -17.24 31.72 25.63
N TYR A 106 -18.31 30.93 25.80
CA TYR A 106 -18.28 29.73 26.64
C TYR A 106 -17.36 28.63 26.10
N LYS A 107 -17.29 28.42 24.78
CA LYS A 107 -16.34 27.50 24.15
C LYS A 107 -14.91 28.01 24.17
N TRP A 108 -14.67 29.31 24.09
CA TRP A 108 -13.33 29.89 24.14
C TRP A 108 -12.76 29.81 25.56
N LYS A 109 -13.59 30.13 26.57
CA LYS A 109 -13.28 29.91 27.99
C LYS A 109 -13.06 28.43 28.28
N ARG A 110 -13.98 27.56 27.82
CA ARG A 110 -13.85 26.11 27.93
C ARG A 110 -12.70 25.53 27.09
N PHE A 111 -12.28 26.16 26.00
CA PHE A 111 -11.13 25.74 25.18
C PHE A 111 -9.82 26.10 25.88
N PHE A 112 -9.70 27.28 26.48
CA PHE A 112 -8.57 27.61 27.35
C PHE A 112 -8.54 26.74 28.61
N GLU A 113 -9.71 26.42 29.19
CA GLU A 113 -9.82 25.43 30.26
C GLU A 113 -9.49 24.01 29.77
N ASP A 114 -9.98 23.57 28.60
CA ASP A 114 -9.73 22.27 27.94
C ASP A 114 -8.33 22.15 27.33
N ILE A 115 -7.58 23.25 27.14
CA ILE A 115 -6.14 23.22 26.86
C ILE A 115 -5.41 23.04 28.18
N ARG A 116 -5.80 23.73 29.26
CA ARG A 116 -5.24 23.51 30.59
C ARG A 116 -5.62 22.14 31.18
N HIS A 117 -6.72 21.53 30.75
CA HIS A 117 -7.29 20.28 31.29
C HIS A 117 -6.54 18.98 30.95
N PRO A 118 -6.03 18.73 29.72
CA PRO A 118 -5.14 17.62 29.44
C PRO A 118 -3.81 17.77 30.20
N PHE A 119 -3.46 19.01 30.57
CA PHE A 119 -2.26 19.33 31.36
C PHE A 119 -2.48 19.42 32.87
N ARG A 120 -3.68 19.11 33.38
CA ARG A 120 -3.97 19.14 34.84
C ARG A 120 -3.39 17.95 35.58
N ASP A 121 -3.38 16.77 34.96
CA ASP A 121 -2.73 15.59 35.53
C ASP A 121 -1.32 15.47 34.97
N ALA A 122 -0.35 16.02 35.70
CA ALA A 122 1.06 16.00 35.33
C ALA A 122 1.56 14.58 35.01
N LYS A 123 0.98 13.53 35.62
CA LYS A 123 1.35 12.14 35.32
C LYS A 123 0.88 11.72 33.92
N ILE A 124 -0.37 12.03 33.54
CA ILE A 124 -0.88 11.68 32.20
C ILE A 124 -0.16 12.47 31.11
N VAL A 125 0.18 13.74 31.37
CA VAL A 125 1.00 14.56 30.46
C VAL A 125 2.36 13.93 30.26
N PHE A 126 3.05 13.64 31.37
CA PHE A 126 4.37 13.04 31.33
C PHE A 126 4.35 11.71 30.57
N LEU A 127 3.35 10.86 30.81
CA LEU A 127 3.17 9.61 30.08
C LEU A 127 2.89 9.83 28.58
N THR A 128 2.06 10.82 28.24
CA THR A 128 1.75 11.20 26.84
C THR A 128 3.02 11.65 26.10
N ILE A 129 3.81 12.52 26.73
CA ILE A 129 5.10 12.98 26.20
C ILE A 129 6.07 11.80 26.09
N THR A 130 6.09 10.91 27.08
CA THR A 130 6.97 9.74 27.08
C THR A 130 6.64 8.79 25.94
N VAL A 131 5.37 8.42 25.73
CA VAL A 131 4.94 7.57 24.61
C VAL A 131 5.31 8.24 23.28
N GLY A 132 4.98 9.52 23.14
CA GLY A 132 5.34 10.28 21.94
C GLY A 132 6.84 10.30 21.68
N PHE A 133 7.65 10.53 22.73
CA PHE A 133 9.10 10.53 22.66
C PHE A 133 9.69 9.16 22.30
N LEU A 134 9.15 8.06 22.85
CA LEU A 134 9.63 6.72 22.50
C LEU A 134 9.34 6.40 21.03
N ASP A 135 8.13 6.67 20.56
CA ASP A 135 7.77 6.44 19.14
C ASP A 135 8.59 7.32 18.20
N THR A 136 8.79 8.61 18.51
CA THR A 136 9.65 9.48 17.68
C THR A 136 11.13 9.10 17.76
N THR A 137 11.60 8.56 18.89
CA THR A 137 12.97 8.04 19.03
C THR A 137 13.15 6.80 18.16
N LEU A 138 12.17 5.89 18.12
CA LEU A 138 12.20 4.72 17.22
C LEU A 138 12.27 5.16 15.75
N LEU A 139 11.46 6.14 15.35
CA LEU A 139 11.50 6.73 14.00
C LEU A 139 12.87 7.37 13.70
N GLY A 140 13.44 8.12 14.64
CA GLY A 140 14.76 8.73 14.51
C GLY A 140 15.88 7.70 14.40
N LEU A 141 15.79 6.60 15.16
CA LEU A 141 16.73 5.48 15.08
C LEU A 141 16.69 4.84 13.69
N LEU A 142 15.49 4.57 13.16
CA LEU A 142 15.34 4.02 11.80
C LEU A 142 15.95 4.95 10.76
N TRP A 143 15.64 6.25 10.83
CA TRP A 143 16.21 7.24 9.91
C TRP A 143 17.75 7.28 9.94
N SER A 144 18.34 7.18 11.13
CA SER A 144 19.81 7.16 11.30
C SER A 144 20.48 5.89 10.76
N ARG A 145 19.70 4.82 10.48
CA ARG A 145 20.18 3.52 10.04
C ARG A 145 19.80 3.19 8.59
N ARG A 146 19.39 4.20 7.82
CA ARG A 146 19.09 4.07 6.39
C ARG A 146 20.31 3.57 5.62
N THR A 147 20.08 2.83 4.54
CA THR A 147 21.15 2.26 3.72
C THR A 147 20.82 2.28 2.24
N VAL A 148 21.85 2.49 1.41
CA VAL A 148 21.80 2.28 -0.05
C VAL A 148 22.46 0.97 -0.47
N GLU A 149 22.97 0.23 0.51
CA GLU A 149 23.58 -1.09 0.33
C GLU A 149 22.53 -2.21 0.44
N LEU A 150 22.94 -3.42 0.08
CA LEU A 150 22.09 -4.60 0.20
C LEU A 150 21.72 -4.89 1.67
N MET A 151 20.43 -4.78 1.97
CA MET A 151 19.83 -5.11 3.26
C MET A 151 18.46 -5.78 3.03
N PRO A 152 18.43 -7.13 2.90
CA PRO A 152 17.20 -7.88 2.60
C PRO A 152 16.11 -7.78 3.68
N SER A 153 16.48 -7.45 4.92
CA SER A 153 15.54 -7.32 6.03
C SER A 153 15.79 -6.05 6.82
N PRO A 154 14.75 -5.26 7.14
CA PRO A 154 14.92 -4.04 7.93
C PRO A 154 15.40 -4.34 9.35
N TRP A 155 15.25 -5.57 9.81
CA TRP A 155 15.69 -6.01 11.13
C TRP A 155 17.21 -6.16 11.23
N GLN A 156 17.95 -6.09 10.11
CA GLN A 156 19.40 -6.00 10.13
C GLN A 156 19.91 -4.59 10.51
N ALA A 157 19.06 -3.56 10.36
CA ALA A 157 19.40 -2.18 10.70
C ALA A 157 19.36 -1.90 12.22
N VAL A 158 18.68 -2.76 12.99
CA VAL A 158 18.36 -2.52 14.40
C VAL A 158 18.74 -3.70 15.28
N THR A 159 18.90 -3.47 16.58
CA THR A 159 19.20 -4.51 17.58
C THR A 159 17.95 -4.88 18.38
N LEU A 160 18.08 -5.86 19.30
CA LEU A 160 17.01 -6.27 20.21
C LEU A 160 16.36 -5.09 20.96
N TRP A 161 17.11 -4.04 21.25
CA TRP A 161 16.63 -2.86 21.96
C TRP A 161 15.51 -2.11 21.22
N PHE A 162 15.48 -2.14 19.90
CA PHE A 162 14.37 -1.57 19.13
C PHE A 162 13.04 -2.23 19.51
N PHE A 163 13.03 -3.57 19.59
CA PHE A 163 11.84 -4.33 19.96
C PHE A 163 11.47 -4.11 21.42
N VAL A 164 12.45 -4.02 22.33
CA VAL A 164 12.22 -3.71 23.76
C VAL A 164 11.58 -2.33 23.93
N ILE A 165 12.12 -1.31 23.26
CA ILE A 165 11.59 0.06 23.31
C ILE A 165 10.19 0.11 22.68
N PHE A 166 9.96 -0.59 21.57
CA PHE A 166 8.65 -0.69 20.95
C PHE A 166 7.63 -1.34 21.90
N THR A 167 7.97 -2.49 22.52
CA THR A 167 7.11 -3.15 23.52
C THR A 167 6.80 -2.22 24.69
N LEU A 168 7.80 -1.51 25.21
CA LEU A 168 7.61 -0.54 26.30
C LEU A 168 6.68 0.61 25.87
N SER A 169 6.88 1.15 24.67
CA SER A 169 6.00 2.18 24.10
C SER A 169 4.56 1.66 23.99
N THR A 170 4.35 0.45 23.48
CA THR A 170 3.02 -0.19 23.40
C THR A 170 2.37 -0.36 24.77
N LEU A 171 3.12 -0.77 25.80
CA LEU A 171 2.61 -0.91 27.18
C LEU A 171 2.19 0.43 27.77
N LEU A 172 3.05 1.45 27.63
CA LEU A 172 2.77 2.80 28.08
C LEU A 172 1.60 3.40 27.32
N LEU A 173 1.45 3.11 26.03
CA LEU A 173 0.31 3.51 25.21
C LEU A 173 -0.99 2.89 25.73
N PHE A 174 -1.02 1.58 26.00
CA PHE A 174 -2.19 0.92 26.59
C PHE A 174 -2.61 1.58 27.90
N TYR A 175 -1.64 1.80 28.80
CA TYR A 175 -1.91 2.43 30.08
C TYR A 175 -2.41 3.87 29.91
N THR A 176 -1.70 4.68 29.13
CA THR A 176 -2.01 6.11 28.91
C THR A 176 -3.39 6.28 28.29
N VAL A 177 -3.69 5.56 27.21
CA VAL A 177 -5.01 5.65 26.53
C VAL A 177 -6.14 5.14 27.42
N SER A 178 -5.89 4.14 28.29
CA SER A 178 -6.90 3.66 29.23
C SER A 178 -7.29 4.68 30.29
N LYS A 179 -6.37 5.58 30.64
CA LYS A 179 -6.56 6.67 31.62
C LYS A 179 -6.93 8.01 30.97
N HIS A 180 -6.76 8.14 29.66
CA HIS A 180 -6.95 9.40 28.96
C HIS A 180 -8.44 9.80 28.88
N SER A 181 -8.77 10.98 29.40
CA SER A 181 -10.12 11.55 29.26
C SER A 181 -10.34 12.23 27.89
N TYR A 182 -9.26 12.67 27.24
CA TYR A 182 -9.33 13.37 25.95
C TYR A 182 -9.18 12.43 24.75
N ARG A 183 -10.26 12.24 24.00
CA ARG A 183 -10.31 11.29 22.87
C ARG A 183 -9.34 11.64 21.74
N SER A 184 -9.17 12.91 21.41
CA SER A 184 -8.35 13.31 20.25
C SER A 184 -6.86 13.05 20.48
N MET A 185 -6.38 13.21 21.71
CA MET A 185 -4.99 12.93 22.07
C MET A 185 -4.73 11.42 22.06
N ALA A 186 -5.64 10.62 22.60
CA ALA A 186 -5.56 9.17 22.52
C ALA A 186 -5.55 8.66 21.06
N LEU A 187 -6.34 9.27 20.18
CA LEU A 187 -6.29 8.99 18.74
C LEU A 187 -4.93 9.38 18.14
N ALA A 188 -4.39 10.56 18.47
CA ALA A 188 -3.10 11.02 17.98
C ALA A 188 -1.95 10.08 18.42
N LEU A 189 -1.93 9.64 19.68
CA LEU A 189 -0.93 8.68 20.18
C LEU A 189 -1.00 7.34 19.45
N VAL A 190 -2.21 6.77 19.30
CA VAL A 190 -2.37 5.50 18.56
C VAL A 190 -2.02 5.68 17.09
N SER A 191 -2.35 6.82 16.47
CA SER A 191 -1.93 7.13 15.11
C SER A 191 -0.41 7.24 14.97
N LEU A 192 0.28 7.89 15.90
CA LEU A 192 1.75 7.98 15.90
C LEU A 192 2.39 6.59 16.06
N HIS A 193 1.85 5.76 16.96
CA HIS A 193 2.35 4.41 17.17
C HIS A 193 2.15 3.52 15.93
N LEU A 194 0.98 3.62 15.26
CA LEU A 194 0.75 2.93 13.99
C LEU A 194 1.65 3.47 12.87
N PHE A 195 1.90 4.78 12.83
CA PHE A 195 2.83 5.36 11.86
C PHE A 195 4.25 4.83 12.07
N THR A 196 4.70 4.68 13.32
CA THR A 196 5.98 4.06 13.67
C THR A 196 6.09 2.63 13.14
N LEU A 197 4.98 1.88 13.16
CA LEU A 197 4.92 0.54 12.59
C LEU A 197 4.95 0.54 11.06
N TYR A 198 4.27 1.48 10.39
CA TYR A 198 4.14 1.49 8.93
C TYR A 198 5.29 2.23 8.21
N ALA A 199 6.04 3.09 8.89
CA ALA A 199 7.06 3.92 8.26
C ALA A 199 8.46 3.27 8.15
N ILE A 200 8.65 2.01 8.57
CA ILE A 200 10.00 1.40 8.61
C ILE A 200 10.62 1.30 7.21
N ALA A 201 9.89 0.77 6.22
CA ALA A 201 10.41 0.65 4.86
C ALA A 201 10.80 2.00 4.23
N PRO A 202 9.94 3.03 4.20
CA PRO A 202 10.30 4.32 3.61
C PRO A 202 11.43 5.07 4.35
N LEU A 203 11.64 4.80 5.64
CA LEU A 203 12.73 5.43 6.41
C LEU A 203 14.08 4.73 6.23
N LEU A 204 14.09 3.41 6.07
CA LEU A 204 15.33 2.62 5.93
C LEU A 204 15.85 2.51 4.50
N TYR A 205 14.95 2.46 3.51
CA TYR A 205 15.29 2.22 2.11
C TYR A 205 15.05 3.47 1.25
N PRO A 206 15.98 4.44 1.25
CA PRO A 206 15.85 5.68 0.47
C PRO A 206 15.76 5.43 -1.03
N LEU A 207 16.36 4.35 -1.53
CA LEU A 207 16.25 3.93 -2.93
C LEU A 207 14.99 3.11 -3.22
N GLY A 208 14.23 2.74 -2.19
CA GLY A 208 13.00 1.94 -2.27
C GLY A 208 13.20 0.43 -2.01
N TYR A 209 12.08 -0.29 -1.91
CA TYR A 209 12.05 -1.69 -1.49
C TYR A 209 11.03 -2.50 -2.30
N GLY A 210 11.42 -3.70 -2.73
CA GLY A 210 10.60 -4.57 -3.59
C GLY A 210 10.52 -4.08 -5.04
N PHE A 211 9.81 -4.78 -5.91
CA PHE A 211 9.69 -4.42 -7.33
C PHE A 211 8.40 -3.64 -7.65
N ASP A 212 7.27 -4.09 -7.07
CA ASP A 212 5.91 -3.61 -7.38
C ASP A 212 5.76 -2.08 -7.29
N ALA A 213 6.29 -1.47 -6.24
CA ALA A 213 6.21 -0.02 -6.02
C ALA A 213 6.91 0.80 -7.13
N PHE A 214 7.94 0.25 -7.79
CA PHE A 214 8.70 0.97 -8.80
C PHE A 214 7.96 1.08 -10.13
N ILE A 215 7.26 0.03 -10.58
CA ILE A 215 6.42 0.12 -11.79
C ILE A 215 5.33 1.19 -11.59
N HIS A 216 4.70 1.19 -10.42
CA HIS A 216 3.67 2.17 -10.07
C HIS A 216 4.24 3.59 -10.06
N ARG A 217 5.39 3.81 -9.40
CA ARG A 217 6.05 5.12 -9.38
C ARG A 217 6.50 5.57 -10.76
N ALA A 218 7.06 4.69 -11.59
CA ALA A 218 7.45 5.01 -12.96
C ALA A 218 6.24 5.46 -13.79
N THR A 219 5.09 4.79 -13.60
CA THR A 219 3.82 5.18 -14.22
C THR A 219 3.34 6.54 -13.71
N GLU A 220 3.44 6.80 -12.42
CA GLU A 220 3.08 8.09 -11.83
C GLU A 220 3.98 9.22 -12.34
N GLN A 221 5.29 9.00 -12.46
CA GLN A 221 6.24 9.94 -13.06
C GLN A 221 5.91 10.21 -14.53
N TRP A 222 5.57 9.18 -15.29
CA TRP A 222 5.13 9.35 -16.67
C TRP A 222 3.85 10.20 -16.75
N ILE A 223 2.84 9.91 -15.92
CA ILE A 223 1.59 10.68 -15.88
C ILE A 223 1.87 12.12 -15.42
N PHE A 224 2.78 12.34 -14.47
CA PHE A 224 3.18 13.67 -14.04
C PHE A 224 3.81 14.47 -15.19
N ALA A 225 4.66 13.84 -16.00
CA ALA A 225 5.34 14.50 -17.12
C ALA A 225 4.44 14.74 -18.34
N TYR A 226 3.60 13.75 -18.70
CA TYR A 226 2.87 13.71 -19.97
C TYR A 226 1.34 13.79 -19.81
N GLY A 227 0.83 13.86 -18.57
CA GLY A 227 -0.60 13.92 -18.26
C GLY A 227 -1.33 12.58 -18.33
N SER A 228 -0.87 11.61 -19.12
CA SER A 228 -1.45 10.25 -19.14
C SER A 228 -0.49 9.20 -19.68
N ILE A 229 -0.78 7.93 -19.43
CA ILE A 229 -0.12 6.79 -20.06
C ILE A 229 -1.13 6.02 -20.92
N LEU A 230 -0.68 5.59 -22.11
CA LEU A 230 -1.49 4.84 -23.08
C LEU A 230 -1.02 3.38 -23.18
N PRO A 231 -1.94 2.42 -23.42
CA PRO A 231 -3.39 2.58 -23.38
C PRO A 231 -3.90 2.83 -21.94
N LYS A 232 -4.93 3.66 -21.78
CA LYS A 232 -5.51 3.95 -20.46
C LYS A 232 -6.18 2.69 -19.90
N GLN A 233 -5.57 2.07 -18.89
CA GLN A 233 -6.12 0.89 -18.23
C GLN A 233 -7.18 1.27 -17.19
N PRO A 234 -8.27 0.49 -17.03
CA PRO A 234 -9.41 0.81 -16.15
C PRO A 234 -9.11 0.72 -14.64
N TYR A 235 -7.90 0.32 -14.25
CA TYR A 235 -7.48 0.01 -12.89
C TYR A 235 -6.20 0.77 -12.50
N TYR A 236 -5.89 0.84 -11.21
CA TYR A 236 -4.74 1.56 -10.60
C TYR A 236 -4.82 3.09 -10.63
N ILE A 237 -5.64 3.65 -11.52
CA ILE A 237 -5.75 5.11 -11.69
C ILE A 237 -6.15 5.85 -10.42
N GLY A 238 -6.91 5.21 -9.52
CA GLY A 238 -7.29 5.81 -8.25
C GLY A 238 -6.08 6.19 -7.38
N GLN A 239 -5.00 5.40 -7.42
CA GLN A 239 -3.74 5.78 -6.77
C GLN A 239 -2.97 6.78 -7.63
N TYR A 240 -2.72 6.44 -8.90
CA TYR A 240 -1.77 7.20 -9.72
C TYR A 240 -2.16 8.67 -9.84
N SER A 241 -3.44 8.92 -10.12
CA SER A 241 -3.96 10.27 -10.28
C SER A 241 -3.98 11.04 -8.95
N LEU A 242 -4.13 10.36 -7.80
CA LEU A 242 -4.04 10.98 -6.48
C LEU A 242 -2.60 11.39 -6.13
N VAL A 243 -1.61 10.54 -6.41
CA VAL A 243 -0.20 10.84 -6.16
C VAL A 243 0.25 12.02 -7.03
N VAL A 244 -0.03 11.97 -8.33
CA VAL A 244 0.32 13.05 -9.29
C VAL A 244 -0.38 14.35 -8.92
N PHE A 245 -1.67 14.31 -8.57
CA PHE A 245 -2.42 15.47 -8.09
C PHE A 245 -1.76 16.13 -6.87
N LEU A 246 -1.38 15.33 -5.87
CA LEU A 246 -0.71 15.86 -4.68
C LEU A 246 0.66 16.46 -5.04
N SER A 247 1.41 15.84 -5.96
CA SER A 247 2.72 16.32 -6.40
C SER A 247 2.60 17.68 -7.12
N HIS A 248 1.64 17.83 -8.03
CA HIS A 248 1.38 19.10 -8.72
C HIS A 248 1.04 20.24 -7.77
N LEU A 249 0.17 19.98 -6.77
CA LEU A 249 -0.32 21.05 -5.90
C LEU A 249 0.63 21.40 -4.76
N THR A 250 1.35 20.41 -4.25
CA THR A 250 2.20 20.60 -3.08
C THR A 250 3.65 20.85 -3.44
N TYR A 251 4.11 20.52 -4.65
CA TYR A 251 5.53 20.53 -5.03
C TYR A 251 6.44 19.65 -4.15
N VAL A 252 5.85 18.80 -3.29
CA VAL A 252 6.60 17.74 -2.64
C VAL A 252 7.02 16.74 -3.72
N PRO A 253 8.29 16.30 -3.73
CA PRO A 253 8.75 15.33 -4.73
C PRO A 253 7.84 14.10 -4.76
N LEU A 254 7.48 13.66 -5.96
CA LEU A 254 6.56 12.54 -6.20
C LEU A 254 6.94 11.31 -5.39
N PHE A 255 8.26 11.01 -5.31
CA PHE A 255 8.81 9.94 -4.49
C PHE A 255 8.27 9.93 -3.05
N TRP A 256 8.31 11.07 -2.36
CA TRP A 256 7.90 11.15 -0.95
C TRP A 256 6.39 11.00 -0.78
N ILE A 257 5.60 11.49 -1.74
CA ILE A 257 4.15 11.29 -1.74
C ILE A 257 3.85 9.81 -1.94
N ASP A 258 4.43 9.18 -2.97
CA ASP A 258 4.30 7.75 -3.24
C ASP A 258 4.65 6.94 -1.99
N VAL A 259 5.89 6.99 -1.48
CA VAL A 259 6.31 6.10 -0.39
C VAL A 259 5.56 6.30 0.94
N LEU A 260 4.97 7.47 1.20
CA LEU A 260 4.31 7.78 2.48
C LEU A 260 2.79 7.84 2.43
N LEU A 261 2.16 7.82 1.23
CA LEU A 261 0.71 7.98 1.09
C LEU A 261 -0.07 6.95 1.93
N VAL A 262 0.14 5.66 1.70
CA VAL A 262 -0.57 4.60 2.42
C VAL A 262 -0.20 4.56 3.91
N PRO A 263 1.09 4.61 4.31
CA PRO A 263 1.46 4.67 5.74
C PRO A 263 0.77 5.79 6.52
N ILE A 264 0.74 7.01 5.97
CA ILE A 264 0.11 8.18 6.61
C ILE A 264 -1.42 8.02 6.64
N LEU A 265 -2.05 7.64 5.54
CA LEU A 265 -3.50 7.45 5.48
C LEU A 265 -3.97 6.33 6.41
N ALA A 266 -3.24 5.21 6.47
CA ALA A 266 -3.57 4.09 7.35
C ALA A 266 -3.45 4.49 8.84
N ALA A 267 -2.33 5.10 9.22
CA ALA A 267 -2.08 5.53 10.60
C ALA A 267 -3.11 6.56 11.09
N SER A 268 -3.56 7.47 10.22
CA SER A 268 -4.49 8.55 10.58
C SER A 268 -5.97 8.18 10.49
N LEU A 269 -6.39 7.45 9.45
CA LEU A 269 -7.81 7.18 9.18
C LEU A 269 -8.33 5.95 9.93
N ILE A 270 -7.53 4.89 10.07
CA ILE A 270 -7.99 3.63 10.68
C ILE A 270 -8.44 3.83 12.13
N PRO A 271 -7.65 4.44 13.05
CA PRO A 271 -8.08 4.61 14.44
C PRO A 271 -9.36 5.44 14.57
N ALA A 272 -9.47 6.50 13.77
CA ALA A 272 -10.63 7.38 13.81
C ALA A 272 -11.90 6.66 13.30
N MET A 273 -11.79 5.90 12.20
CA MET A 273 -12.91 5.17 11.60
C MET A 273 -13.38 4.02 12.49
N VAL A 274 -12.45 3.17 12.95
CA VAL A 274 -12.74 2.05 13.85
C VAL A 274 -13.39 2.57 15.12
N ALA A 275 -12.77 3.53 15.81
CA ALA A 275 -13.29 4.03 17.07
C ALA A 275 -14.66 4.70 16.91
N GLN A 276 -14.95 5.34 15.77
CA GLN A 276 -16.27 5.89 15.49
C GLN A 276 -17.31 4.80 15.24
N THR A 277 -16.98 3.77 14.44
CA THR A 277 -17.89 2.66 14.17
C THR A 277 -18.21 1.89 15.44
N LEU A 278 -17.20 1.53 16.24
CA LEU A 278 -17.41 0.79 17.49
C LEU A 278 -18.30 1.59 18.46
N LYS A 279 -18.11 2.91 18.56
CA LYS A 279 -19.00 3.79 19.35
C LYS A 279 -20.46 3.71 18.91
N ARG A 280 -20.71 3.63 17.60
CA ARG A 280 -22.07 3.60 17.03
C ARG A 280 -22.72 2.23 17.14
N VAL A 281 -21.97 1.17 16.87
CA VAL A 281 -22.47 -0.21 16.83
C VAL A 281 -22.58 -0.81 18.23
N TRP A 282 -21.56 -0.57 19.06
CA TRP A 282 -21.43 -1.09 20.42
C TRP A 282 -21.18 0.03 21.43
N PRO A 283 -22.21 0.87 21.71
CA PRO A 283 -22.06 2.04 22.58
C PRO A 283 -21.71 1.70 24.04
N HIS A 284 -21.86 0.44 24.45
CA HIS A 284 -21.48 -0.05 25.78
C HIS A 284 -19.96 -0.23 25.95
N ILE A 285 -19.20 -0.31 24.85
CA ILE A 285 -17.74 -0.37 24.89
C ILE A 285 -17.21 1.01 25.30
N GLN A 286 -16.36 1.07 26.32
CA GLN A 286 -15.78 2.33 26.79
C GLN A 286 -14.93 3.03 25.71
N SER A 287 -14.82 4.36 25.77
CA SER A 287 -14.14 5.13 24.71
C SER A 287 -12.67 4.78 24.52
N SER A 288 -11.95 4.38 25.57
CA SER A 288 -10.54 3.95 25.49
C SER A 288 -10.42 2.65 24.69
N TRP A 289 -11.28 1.66 24.99
CA TRP A 289 -11.35 0.39 24.24
C TRP A 289 -11.70 0.59 22.77
N GLN A 290 -12.61 1.52 22.45
CA GLN A 290 -12.95 1.83 21.05
C GLN A 290 -11.72 2.25 20.23
N ILE A 291 -10.72 2.87 20.87
CA ILE A 291 -9.48 3.30 20.23
C ILE A 291 -8.45 2.16 20.25
N LEU A 292 -8.20 1.57 21.42
CA LEU A 292 -7.18 0.52 21.61
C LEU A 292 -7.45 -0.74 20.78
N LEU A 293 -8.71 -1.09 20.53
CA LEU A 293 -9.06 -2.23 19.67
C LEU A 293 -8.58 -2.06 18.23
N THR A 294 -8.23 -0.84 17.79
CA THR A 294 -7.59 -0.61 16.49
C THR A 294 -6.26 -1.35 16.38
N LEU A 295 -5.51 -1.47 17.48
CA LEU A 295 -4.26 -2.24 17.52
C LEU A 295 -4.48 -3.73 17.21
N GLY A 296 -5.73 -4.22 17.31
CA GLY A 296 -6.08 -5.56 16.87
C GLY A 296 -5.80 -5.83 15.39
N ILE A 297 -5.77 -4.78 14.54
CA ILE A 297 -5.42 -4.91 13.11
C ILE A 297 -3.95 -5.28 12.94
N VAL A 298 -3.08 -4.81 13.83
CA VAL A 298 -1.63 -5.07 13.80
C VAL A 298 -1.30 -6.54 14.05
N PHE A 299 -2.19 -7.29 14.72
CA PHE A 299 -2.01 -8.75 14.86
C PHE A 299 -2.02 -9.48 13.52
N ILE A 300 -2.49 -8.86 12.44
CA ILE A 300 -2.58 -9.48 11.13
C ILE A 300 -1.43 -8.92 10.25
N PRO A 301 -0.23 -9.50 10.29
CA PRO A 301 0.99 -8.89 9.74
C PRO A 301 0.96 -8.76 8.22
N PHE A 302 0.14 -9.55 7.53
CA PHE A 302 0.00 -9.47 6.08
C PHE A 302 -0.79 -8.26 5.58
N LEU A 303 -1.44 -7.49 6.47
CA LEU A 303 -2.04 -6.20 6.12
C LEU A 303 -0.93 -5.17 5.91
N SER A 304 -0.46 -5.10 4.68
CA SER A 304 0.72 -4.34 4.28
C SER A 304 0.38 -2.87 4.08
N PHE A 305 0.41 -2.07 5.16
CA PHE A 305 0.27 -0.61 5.06
C PHE A 305 1.62 0.11 5.07
N HIS A 306 2.73 -0.62 4.87
CA HIS A 306 4.10 -0.11 4.93
C HIS A 306 4.65 0.37 3.58
N LEU A 307 3.93 0.13 2.48
CA LEU A 307 4.28 0.54 1.12
C LEU A 307 3.02 1.02 0.40
N THR A 308 3.17 2.02 -0.45
CA THR A 308 2.10 2.47 -1.35
C THR A 308 2.14 1.66 -2.63
N THR A 309 1.07 0.90 -2.85
CA THR A 309 0.75 0.25 -4.12
C THR A 309 -0.76 0.28 -4.28
N PRO A 310 -1.31 0.21 -5.51
CA PRO A 310 -2.75 0.20 -5.71
C PRO A 310 -3.43 -0.92 -4.91
N HIS A 311 -2.73 -2.04 -4.72
CA HIS A 311 -3.19 -3.12 -3.85
C HIS A 311 -3.31 -2.69 -2.38
N ASN A 312 -2.27 -2.10 -1.81
CA ASN A 312 -2.27 -1.69 -0.41
C ASN A 312 -3.26 -0.53 -0.14
N LEU A 313 -3.40 0.40 -1.10
CA LEU A 313 -4.42 1.44 -1.02
C LEU A 313 -5.84 0.86 -1.07
N VAL A 314 -6.12 -0.12 -1.94
CA VAL A 314 -7.45 -0.76 -1.96
C VAL A 314 -7.74 -1.55 -0.69
N VAL A 315 -6.74 -2.18 -0.07
CA VAL A 315 -6.89 -2.87 1.23
C VAL A 315 -7.31 -1.86 2.30
N LEU A 316 -6.67 -0.68 2.33
CA LEU A 316 -7.04 0.41 3.25
C LEU A 316 -8.47 0.90 3.00
N LEU A 317 -8.81 1.23 1.74
CA LEU A 317 -10.14 1.69 1.37
C LEU A 317 -11.22 0.65 1.70
N SER A 318 -10.92 -0.64 1.50
CA SER A 318 -11.83 -1.75 1.80
C SER A 318 -12.04 -1.91 3.29
N LEU A 319 -10.99 -1.82 4.11
CA LEU A 319 -11.10 -1.84 5.57
C LEU A 319 -12.01 -0.69 6.04
N LEU A 320 -11.77 0.53 5.55
CA LEU A 320 -12.59 1.71 5.88
C LEU A 320 -14.05 1.50 5.44
N ALA A 321 -14.27 0.93 4.24
CA ALA A 321 -15.60 0.62 3.71
C ALA A 321 -16.34 -0.44 4.54
N ILE A 322 -15.66 -1.47 5.05
CA ILE A 322 -16.25 -2.50 5.91
C ILE A 322 -16.75 -1.87 7.22
N PHE A 323 -15.91 -1.07 7.90
CA PHE A 323 -16.32 -0.38 9.12
C PHE A 323 -17.40 0.68 8.86
N ALA A 324 -17.36 1.39 7.74
CA ALA A 324 -18.38 2.36 7.36
C ALA A 324 -19.72 1.68 7.06
N THR A 325 -19.70 0.55 6.36
CA THR A 325 -20.87 -0.29 6.09
C THR A 325 -21.46 -0.85 7.38
N PHE A 326 -20.63 -1.23 8.35
CA PHE A 326 -21.11 -1.71 9.65
C PHE A 326 -21.84 -0.63 10.44
N ALA A 327 -21.30 0.59 10.46
CA ALA A 327 -21.99 1.74 11.04
C ALA A 327 -23.30 2.08 10.28
N TYR A 328 -23.29 1.99 8.95
CA TYR A 328 -24.47 2.21 8.11
C TYR A 328 -25.58 1.20 8.41
N GLN A 329 -25.27 -0.09 8.50
CA GLN A 329 -26.25 -1.14 8.79
C GLN A 329 -26.97 -0.90 10.12
N LYS A 330 -26.27 -0.33 11.12
CA LYS A 330 -26.88 0.02 12.41
C LYS A 330 -27.78 1.25 12.35
N ASN A 331 -27.30 2.40 11.88
CA ASN A 331 -28.03 3.68 12.03
C ASN A 331 -28.59 4.29 10.73
N GLY A 332 -28.16 3.83 9.55
CA GLY A 332 -28.75 4.19 8.24
C GLY A 332 -28.41 5.58 7.70
N THR A 333 -27.90 6.50 8.52
CA THR A 333 -27.79 7.94 8.21
C THR A 333 -26.65 8.33 7.26
N SER A 334 -25.82 7.40 6.76
CA SER A 334 -24.58 7.73 6.03
C SER A 334 -24.19 6.69 4.98
N TRP A 335 -25.13 6.29 4.12
CA TRP A 335 -24.88 5.30 3.05
C TRP A 335 -23.89 5.78 1.98
N TYR A 336 -23.78 7.09 1.76
CA TYR A 336 -22.89 7.66 0.75
C TYR A 336 -21.40 7.48 1.10
N ILE A 337 -21.03 7.43 2.38
CA ILE A 337 -19.63 7.23 2.79
C ILE A 337 -19.09 5.86 2.35
N PRO A 338 -19.72 4.72 2.73
CA PRO A 338 -19.28 3.44 2.22
C PRO A 338 -19.41 3.34 0.69
N LEU A 339 -20.44 3.92 0.05
CA LEU A 339 -20.51 3.94 -1.41
C LEU A 339 -19.29 4.64 -2.05
N LEU A 340 -18.95 5.83 -1.58
CA LEU A 340 -17.81 6.59 -2.11
C LEU A 340 -16.49 5.83 -1.92
N LEU A 341 -16.33 5.15 -0.78
CA LEU A 341 -15.17 4.31 -0.52
C LEU A 341 -15.13 3.08 -1.43
N THR A 342 -16.26 2.41 -1.68
CA THR A 342 -16.27 1.23 -2.56
C THR A 342 -16.07 1.60 -4.02
N LEU A 343 -16.58 2.74 -4.48
CA LEU A 343 -16.28 3.27 -5.81
C LEU A 343 -14.80 3.63 -5.95
N SER A 344 -14.22 4.30 -4.93
CA SER A 344 -12.79 4.61 -4.90
C SER A 344 -11.94 3.34 -4.91
N ALA A 345 -12.34 2.31 -4.15
CA ALA A 345 -11.68 1.02 -4.12
C ALA A 345 -11.74 0.31 -5.49
N LEU A 346 -12.88 0.38 -6.18
CA LEU A 346 -13.08 -0.25 -7.49
C LEU A 346 -12.14 0.31 -8.56
N ILE A 347 -12.02 1.64 -8.67
CA ILE A 347 -11.12 2.30 -9.63
C ILE A 347 -9.64 2.22 -9.23
N THR A 348 -9.35 1.98 -7.94
CA THR A 348 -7.99 1.79 -7.46
C THR A 348 -7.51 0.38 -7.79
N HIS A 349 -8.28 -0.66 -7.46
CA HIS A 349 -7.88 -2.03 -7.76
C HIS A 349 -9.08 -3.00 -7.75
N PRO A 350 -9.47 -3.61 -8.88
CA PRO A 350 -10.71 -4.38 -8.99
C PRO A 350 -10.72 -5.68 -8.18
N LEU A 351 -9.55 -6.33 -7.97
CA LEU A 351 -9.42 -7.58 -7.20
C LEU A 351 -10.12 -7.53 -5.82
N ILE A 352 -10.03 -6.41 -5.10
CA ILE A 352 -10.73 -6.23 -3.81
C ILE A 352 -11.87 -5.22 -3.95
N GLY A 353 -11.70 -4.22 -4.83
CA GLY A 353 -12.70 -3.17 -5.12
C GLY A 353 -14.05 -3.71 -5.58
N ALA A 354 -14.07 -4.71 -6.47
CA ALA A 354 -15.32 -5.30 -6.94
C ALA A 354 -16.04 -6.12 -5.83
N PRO A 355 -15.35 -7.02 -5.08
CA PRO A 355 -15.94 -7.65 -3.91
C PRO A 355 -16.51 -6.68 -2.87
N ILE A 356 -15.80 -5.60 -2.54
CA ILE A 356 -16.29 -4.67 -1.51
C ILE A 356 -17.51 -3.88 -2.01
N PHE A 357 -17.58 -3.57 -3.30
CA PHE A 357 -18.75 -2.95 -3.91
C PHE A 357 -19.98 -3.86 -3.82
N VAL A 358 -19.86 -5.14 -4.19
CA VAL A 358 -20.93 -6.14 -4.07
C VAL A 358 -21.36 -6.34 -2.61
N PHE A 359 -20.41 -6.39 -1.67
CA PHE A 359 -20.69 -6.45 -0.24
C PHE A 359 -21.53 -5.24 0.22
N PHE A 360 -21.15 -4.03 -0.16
CA PHE A 360 -21.89 -2.83 0.19
C PHE A 360 -23.30 -2.80 -0.43
N LEU A 361 -23.42 -3.15 -1.71
CA LEU A 361 -24.73 -3.22 -2.38
C LEU A 361 -25.66 -4.21 -1.67
N THR A 362 -25.13 -5.37 -1.29
CA THR A 362 -25.85 -6.37 -0.51
C THR A 362 -26.27 -5.79 0.85
N ALA A 363 -25.39 -5.06 1.54
CA ALA A 363 -25.74 -4.41 2.81
C ALA A 363 -26.90 -3.41 2.67
N VAL A 364 -26.99 -2.67 1.55
CA VAL A 364 -28.11 -1.78 1.24
C VAL A 364 -29.39 -2.58 1.00
N LEU A 365 -29.34 -3.63 0.19
CA LEU A 365 -30.50 -4.50 -0.11
C LEU A 365 -31.04 -5.16 1.16
N LEU A 366 -30.16 -5.69 2.02
CA LEU A 366 -30.54 -6.28 3.31
C LEU A 366 -31.16 -5.27 4.28
N LYS A 367 -30.71 -4.01 4.23
CA LYS A 367 -31.26 -2.95 5.08
C LYS A 367 -32.63 -2.47 4.60
N LYS A 368 -32.83 -2.35 3.27
CA LYS A 368 -34.11 -1.94 2.67
C LYS A 368 -35.17 -3.06 2.68
N SER A 369 -34.74 -4.33 2.70
CA SER A 369 -35.66 -5.46 2.71
C SER A 369 -36.40 -5.58 4.05
N ALA A 370 -37.72 -5.54 4.02
CA ALA A 370 -38.56 -5.82 5.19
C ALA A 370 -38.69 -7.33 5.45
N SER A 371 -38.91 -8.13 4.39
CA SER A 371 -39.13 -9.57 4.49
C SER A 371 -37.87 -10.34 4.85
N ARG A 372 -38.01 -11.29 5.78
CA ARG A 372 -36.95 -12.24 6.18
C ARG A 372 -36.48 -13.09 5.00
N VAL A 373 -37.40 -13.52 4.13
CA VAL A 373 -37.13 -14.37 2.96
C VAL A 373 -36.22 -13.63 1.99
N TRP A 374 -36.56 -12.40 1.61
CA TRP A 374 -35.74 -11.58 0.72
C TRP A 374 -34.35 -11.31 1.26
N LYS A 375 -34.19 -11.15 2.58
CA LYS A 375 -32.85 -11.03 3.18
C LYS A 375 -32.01 -12.29 2.99
N PHE A 376 -32.60 -13.48 3.13
CA PHE A 376 -31.89 -14.72 2.83
C PHE A 376 -31.55 -14.83 1.34
N VAL A 377 -32.50 -14.50 0.44
CA VAL A 377 -32.25 -14.48 -1.01
C VAL A 377 -31.09 -13.56 -1.35
N TRP A 378 -31.06 -12.33 -0.84
CA TRP A 378 -29.95 -11.40 -1.10
C TRP A 378 -28.62 -11.87 -0.54
N LEU A 379 -28.60 -12.50 0.65
CA LEU A 379 -27.38 -13.11 1.17
C LEU A 379 -26.91 -14.25 0.27
N SER A 380 -27.79 -15.17 -0.14
CA SER A 380 -27.42 -16.31 -0.98
C SER A 380 -26.92 -15.87 -2.35
N LEU A 381 -27.64 -14.95 -3.02
CA LEU A 381 -27.23 -14.40 -4.31
C LEU A 381 -25.88 -13.67 -4.22
N SER A 382 -25.68 -12.87 -3.16
CA SER A 382 -24.40 -12.21 -2.91
C SER A 382 -23.28 -13.21 -2.69
N SER A 383 -23.51 -14.29 -1.95
CA SER A 383 -22.52 -15.33 -1.67
C SER A 383 -22.08 -16.04 -2.94
N LEU A 384 -23.05 -16.48 -3.76
CA LEU A 384 -22.80 -17.11 -5.06
C LEU A 384 -22.11 -16.15 -6.02
N GLY A 385 -22.55 -14.88 -6.03
CA GLY A 385 -21.92 -13.83 -6.82
C GLY A 385 -20.47 -13.62 -6.44
N GLN A 386 -20.16 -13.45 -5.16
CA GLN A 386 -18.79 -13.26 -4.65
C GLN A 386 -17.89 -14.48 -4.92
N LEU A 387 -18.45 -15.70 -4.83
CA LEU A 387 -17.73 -16.93 -5.12
C LEU A 387 -17.19 -16.95 -6.56
N ILE A 388 -17.99 -16.52 -7.53
CA ILE A 388 -17.70 -16.64 -8.97
C ILE A 388 -17.10 -15.34 -9.55
N LEU A 389 -17.30 -14.20 -8.89
CA LEU A 389 -16.95 -12.86 -9.40
C LEU A 389 -15.51 -12.76 -9.93
N LEU A 390 -14.52 -13.15 -9.13
CA LEU A 390 -13.11 -12.99 -9.51
C LEU A 390 -12.66 -14.02 -10.56
N PRO A 391 -12.96 -15.32 -10.43
CA PRO A 391 -12.74 -16.27 -11.53
C PRO A 391 -13.33 -15.78 -12.86
N LEU A 392 -14.55 -15.23 -12.84
CA LEU A 392 -15.19 -14.67 -14.03
C LEU A 392 -14.45 -13.45 -14.57
N LEU A 393 -14.12 -12.46 -13.72
CA LEU A 393 -13.41 -11.25 -14.14
C LEU A 393 -12.04 -11.56 -14.76
N PHE A 394 -11.29 -12.51 -14.19
CA PHE A 394 -10.02 -12.92 -14.77
C PHE A 394 -10.20 -13.74 -16.05
N SER A 395 -11.24 -14.58 -16.15
CA SER A 395 -11.57 -15.29 -17.40
C SER A 395 -11.88 -14.30 -18.54
N ILE A 396 -12.65 -13.24 -18.24
CA ILE A 396 -12.94 -12.16 -19.19
C ILE A 396 -11.66 -11.41 -19.56
N ASN A 397 -10.77 -11.15 -18.59
CA ASN A 397 -9.51 -10.50 -18.88
C ASN A 397 -8.61 -11.35 -19.79
N ASN A 398 -8.47 -12.65 -19.52
CA ASN A 398 -7.70 -13.58 -20.37
C ASN A 398 -8.24 -13.61 -21.80
N PHE A 399 -9.56 -13.64 -21.96
CA PHE A 399 -10.19 -13.55 -23.28
C PHE A 399 -9.87 -12.22 -23.98
N ARG A 400 -9.99 -11.10 -23.26
CA ARG A 400 -9.70 -9.76 -23.78
C ARG A 400 -8.24 -9.60 -24.21
N THR A 401 -7.30 -10.22 -23.52
CA THR A 401 -5.87 -10.15 -23.84
C THR A 401 -5.40 -11.22 -24.84
N GLY A 402 -6.32 -11.95 -25.49
CA GLY A 402 -5.98 -12.95 -26.51
C GLY A 402 -5.51 -14.30 -25.98
N ASN A 403 -5.54 -14.51 -24.65
CA ASN A 403 -5.11 -15.76 -24.00
C ASN A 403 -6.22 -16.83 -23.96
N GLY A 404 -7.38 -16.56 -24.57
CA GLY A 404 -8.53 -17.47 -24.59
C GLY A 404 -9.27 -17.57 -23.25
N LEU A 405 -10.30 -18.43 -23.22
CA LEU A 405 -11.02 -18.74 -22.00
C LEU A 405 -10.34 -19.89 -21.25
N PRO A 406 -10.32 -19.86 -19.90
CA PRO A 406 -9.81 -20.98 -19.11
C PRO A 406 -10.65 -22.25 -19.31
N VAL A 407 -10.00 -23.41 -19.20
CA VAL A 407 -10.66 -24.71 -19.22
C VAL A 407 -11.17 -25.04 -17.82
N PHE A 408 -12.50 -25.05 -17.65
CA PHE A 408 -13.12 -25.35 -16.36
C PHE A 408 -13.13 -26.86 -16.10
N GLY A 409 -12.16 -27.34 -15.32
CA GLY A 409 -12.11 -28.71 -14.80
C GLY A 409 -12.78 -28.87 -13.43
N ASN A 410 -12.78 -30.11 -12.91
CA ASN A 410 -13.23 -30.41 -11.55
C ASN A 410 -12.31 -29.71 -10.51
N PRO A 411 -12.78 -28.69 -9.76
CA PRO A 411 -11.93 -27.92 -8.86
C PRO A 411 -11.42 -28.72 -7.66
N PHE A 412 -12.05 -29.86 -7.33
CA PHE A 412 -11.58 -30.74 -6.25
C PHE A 412 -10.26 -31.44 -6.59
N THR A 413 -9.92 -31.57 -7.87
CA THR A 413 -8.61 -32.10 -8.30
C THR A 413 -7.46 -31.13 -7.99
N ALA A 414 -7.75 -29.83 -7.87
CA ALA A 414 -6.78 -28.78 -7.59
C ALA A 414 -6.65 -28.44 -6.09
N ILE A 415 -7.22 -29.24 -5.18
CA ILE A 415 -7.04 -29.07 -3.73
C ILE A 415 -5.55 -28.99 -3.34
N PRO A 416 -4.64 -29.85 -3.84
CA PRO A 416 -3.22 -29.75 -3.50
C PRO A 416 -2.63 -28.36 -3.83
N HIS A 417 -2.94 -27.83 -5.01
CA HIS A 417 -2.50 -26.50 -5.44
C HIS A 417 -3.09 -25.36 -4.61
N PHE A 418 -4.26 -25.55 -4.01
CA PHE A 418 -4.83 -24.58 -3.06
C PHE A 418 -4.16 -24.70 -1.68
N LEU A 419 -3.85 -25.92 -1.22
CA LEU A 419 -3.14 -26.13 0.04
C LEU A 419 -1.69 -25.60 -0.01
N GLU A 420 -1.06 -25.61 -1.19
CA GLU A 420 0.24 -24.95 -1.44
C GLU A 420 0.24 -23.46 -1.06
N LEU A 421 -0.90 -22.77 -1.13
CA LEU A 421 -1.00 -21.35 -0.73
C LEU A 421 -0.68 -21.11 0.75
N PHE A 422 -0.79 -22.16 1.58
CA PHE A 422 -0.48 -22.14 3.01
C PHE A 422 0.88 -22.76 3.34
N ALA A 423 1.59 -23.27 2.33
CA ALA A 423 2.94 -23.77 2.48
C ALA A 423 3.93 -22.61 2.70
N ARG A 424 5.15 -22.94 3.18
CA ARG A 424 6.21 -21.96 3.33
C ARG A 424 6.80 -21.65 1.93
N PRO A 425 6.70 -20.40 1.45
CA PRO A 425 7.02 -20.08 0.06
C PRO A 425 8.52 -19.85 -0.20
N TYR A 426 9.35 -19.92 0.83
CA TYR A 426 10.78 -19.67 0.74
C TYR A 426 11.54 -20.53 1.75
N TRP A 427 12.87 -20.51 1.67
CA TRP A 427 13.74 -21.32 2.50
C TRP A 427 13.45 -21.12 4.00
N TYR A 428 13.22 -22.25 4.66
CA TYR A 428 12.79 -22.31 6.05
C TYR A 428 13.46 -23.49 6.74
N LEU A 429 14.17 -23.23 7.84
CA LEU A 429 14.84 -24.27 8.61
C LEU A 429 13.81 -25.05 9.43
N GLN A 430 13.82 -26.38 9.34
CA GLN A 430 12.85 -27.20 10.08
C GLN A 430 13.01 -27.05 11.60
N HIS A 431 14.24 -27.12 12.10
CA HIS A 431 14.57 -26.99 13.52
C HIS A 431 15.62 -25.89 13.75
N ALA A 432 15.26 -24.90 14.56
CA ALA A 432 16.11 -23.80 14.98
C ALA A 432 16.18 -23.76 16.52
N PRO A 433 17.08 -22.94 17.10
CA PRO A 433 17.09 -22.68 18.53
C PRO A 433 15.72 -22.27 19.07
N ILE A 434 15.41 -22.69 20.31
CA ILE A 434 14.08 -22.59 20.91
C ILE A 434 13.48 -21.18 20.86
N GLN A 435 14.29 -20.14 21.02
CA GLN A 435 13.84 -18.75 20.94
C GLN A 435 13.23 -18.40 19.57
N TRP A 436 13.80 -18.92 18.48
CA TRP A 436 13.24 -18.73 17.14
C TRP A 436 12.01 -19.60 16.91
N GLU A 437 11.99 -20.83 17.45
CA GLU A 437 10.79 -21.67 17.38
C GLU A 437 9.60 -21.00 18.08
N LEU A 438 9.80 -20.34 19.23
CA LEU A 438 8.73 -19.62 19.91
C LEU A 438 8.18 -18.46 19.07
N VAL A 439 9.06 -17.65 18.49
CA VAL A 439 8.67 -16.51 17.63
C VAL A 439 7.93 -16.99 16.38
N TYR A 440 8.42 -18.03 15.72
CA TYR A 440 7.77 -18.60 14.53
C TYR A 440 6.56 -19.48 14.85
N THR A 441 6.42 -19.97 16.07
CA THR A 441 5.17 -20.58 16.54
C THR A 441 4.09 -19.53 16.68
N TRP A 442 4.41 -18.35 17.22
CA TRP A 442 3.48 -17.22 17.25
C TRP A 442 2.99 -16.87 15.83
N GLU A 443 3.90 -16.75 14.86
CA GLU A 443 3.54 -16.50 13.44
C GLU A 443 2.46 -17.47 12.92
N ARG A 444 2.62 -18.77 13.20
CA ARG A 444 1.66 -19.80 12.78
C ARG A 444 0.32 -19.69 13.51
N LEU A 445 0.33 -19.20 14.75
CA LEU A 445 -0.85 -19.07 15.59
C LEU A 445 -1.65 -17.78 15.32
N ILE A 446 -1.06 -16.77 14.67
CA ILE A 446 -1.73 -15.49 14.38
C ILE A 446 -3.10 -15.68 13.72
N ILE A 447 -3.16 -16.41 12.60
CA ILE A 447 -4.41 -16.60 11.85
C ILE A 447 -5.41 -17.44 12.65
N PRO A 448 -5.06 -18.61 13.21
CA PRO A 448 -5.94 -19.37 14.08
C PRO A 448 -6.51 -18.55 15.26
N ILE A 449 -5.66 -17.78 15.95
CA ILE A 449 -6.10 -16.93 17.07
C ILE A 449 -7.06 -15.84 16.57
N ALA A 450 -6.76 -15.18 15.45
CA ALA A 450 -7.64 -14.19 14.84
C ALA A 450 -9.01 -14.80 14.49
N LEU A 451 -9.03 -16.01 13.93
CA LEU A 451 -10.25 -16.76 13.60
C LEU A 451 -11.05 -17.17 14.85
N VAL A 452 -10.38 -17.63 15.92
CA VAL A 452 -11.02 -17.96 17.19
C VAL A 452 -11.63 -16.71 17.82
N LEU A 453 -10.91 -15.59 17.84
CA LEU A 453 -11.42 -14.32 18.37
C LEU A 453 -12.58 -13.78 17.52
N ALA A 454 -12.49 -13.87 16.19
CA ALA A 454 -13.57 -13.45 15.29
C ALA A 454 -14.81 -14.32 15.45
N THR A 455 -14.64 -15.64 15.46
CA THR A 455 -15.73 -16.61 15.63
C THR A 455 -16.35 -16.48 17.01
N GLY A 456 -15.54 -16.42 18.07
CA GLY A 456 -16.02 -16.21 19.44
C GLY A 456 -16.75 -14.88 19.60
N GLY A 457 -16.19 -13.79 19.07
CA GLY A 457 -16.84 -12.48 19.05
C GLY A 457 -18.18 -12.51 18.31
N PHE A 458 -18.24 -13.14 17.15
CA PHE A 458 -19.48 -13.32 16.40
C PHE A 458 -20.47 -14.16 17.22
N LEU A 459 -20.14 -15.40 17.59
CA LEU A 459 -21.02 -16.35 18.27
C LEU A 459 -21.56 -15.81 19.61
N LEU A 460 -20.73 -15.16 20.42
CA LEU A 460 -21.13 -14.62 21.72
C LEU A 460 -21.96 -13.32 21.62
N TYR A 461 -21.98 -12.65 20.47
CA TYR A 461 -22.83 -11.48 20.27
C TYR A 461 -24.32 -11.88 20.25
N LYS A 462 -25.09 -11.47 21.26
CA LYS A 462 -26.51 -11.90 21.39
C LYS A 462 -27.49 -11.14 20.48
N LYS A 463 -27.13 -9.96 19.99
CA LYS A 463 -28.05 -9.08 19.22
C LYS A 463 -27.88 -9.23 17.70
N LYS A 464 -27.63 -10.45 17.22
CA LYS A 464 -27.45 -10.73 15.78
C LYS A 464 -28.75 -10.50 15.01
N THR A 465 -28.62 -10.02 13.78
CA THR A 465 -29.69 -9.95 12.80
C THR A 465 -29.23 -10.67 11.53
N ILE A 466 -30.12 -10.94 10.57
CA ILE A 466 -29.71 -11.53 9.28
C ILE A 466 -28.63 -10.68 8.58
N ASN A 467 -28.75 -9.35 8.67
CA ASN A 467 -27.77 -8.41 8.11
C ASN A 467 -26.35 -8.61 8.68
N THR A 468 -26.25 -9.15 9.90
CA THR A 468 -25.00 -9.43 10.60
C THR A 468 -24.26 -10.62 9.97
N TYR A 469 -24.95 -11.56 9.34
CA TYR A 469 -24.34 -12.72 8.68
C TYR A 469 -23.62 -12.37 7.37
N LEU A 470 -23.85 -11.18 6.82
CA LEU A 470 -23.15 -10.70 5.62
C LEU A 470 -21.63 -10.80 5.77
N TYR A 471 -21.07 -10.49 6.94
CA TYR A 471 -19.62 -10.47 7.18
C TYR A 471 -18.98 -11.86 7.08
N PRO A 472 -19.35 -12.86 7.91
CA PRO A 472 -18.74 -14.19 7.83
C PRO A 472 -19.05 -14.89 6.51
N VAL A 473 -20.23 -14.65 5.92
CA VAL A 473 -20.61 -15.28 4.65
C VAL A 473 -19.79 -14.70 3.48
N THR A 474 -19.57 -13.38 3.43
CA THR A 474 -18.66 -12.78 2.43
C THR A 474 -17.22 -13.24 2.63
N ALA A 475 -16.75 -13.35 3.88
CA ALA A 475 -15.42 -13.90 4.16
C ALA A 475 -15.27 -15.33 3.60
N LEU A 476 -16.24 -16.20 3.88
CA LEU A 476 -16.24 -17.58 3.37
C LEU A 476 -16.34 -17.62 1.84
N ALA A 477 -17.21 -16.83 1.23
CA ALA A 477 -17.37 -16.78 -0.22
C ALA A 477 -16.06 -16.36 -0.92
N LEU A 478 -15.34 -15.37 -0.37
CA LEU A 478 -14.04 -14.95 -0.92
C LEU A 478 -12.93 -15.99 -0.72
N PHE A 479 -12.90 -16.65 0.44
CA PHE A 479 -11.99 -17.77 0.68
C PHE A 479 -12.20 -18.90 -0.33
N LEU A 480 -13.46 -19.28 -0.58
CA LEU A 480 -13.80 -20.29 -1.57
C LEU A 480 -13.58 -19.79 -3.01
N SER A 481 -13.75 -18.49 -3.27
CA SER A 481 -13.41 -17.88 -4.56
C SER A 481 -11.92 -17.99 -4.85
N ALA A 482 -11.05 -17.90 -3.83
CA ALA A 482 -9.62 -18.11 -3.98
C ALA A 482 -9.27 -19.55 -4.39
N TRP A 483 -9.99 -20.53 -3.84
CA TRP A 483 -9.87 -21.93 -4.28
C TRP A 483 -10.28 -22.10 -5.74
N LEU A 484 -11.41 -21.54 -6.16
CA LEU A 484 -11.83 -21.59 -7.56
C LEU A 484 -10.86 -20.87 -8.49
N LEU A 485 -10.35 -19.70 -8.08
CA LEU A 485 -9.38 -18.94 -8.85
C LEU A 485 -8.09 -19.74 -9.07
N ARG A 486 -7.57 -20.37 -8.00
CA ARG A 486 -6.39 -21.25 -8.08
C ARG A 486 -6.64 -22.51 -8.91
N SER A 487 -7.89 -22.96 -9.02
CA SER A 487 -8.26 -24.19 -9.73
C SER A 487 -8.54 -23.97 -11.23
N TRP A 488 -9.12 -22.84 -11.59
CA TRP A 488 -9.65 -22.61 -12.94
C TRP A 488 -8.86 -21.60 -13.77
N VAL A 489 -8.14 -20.67 -13.14
CA VAL A 489 -7.52 -19.55 -13.86
C VAL A 489 -6.00 -19.67 -13.82
N THR A 490 -5.38 -19.54 -15.00
CA THR A 490 -3.95 -19.33 -15.17
C THR A 490 -3.68 -17.88 -15.54
N PHE A 491 -2.58 -17.32 -15.06
CA PHE A 491 -2.14 -15.94 -15.31
C PHE A 491 -0.95 -15.95 -16.29
N PRO A 492 -1.15 -15.69 -17.60
CA PRO A 492 -0.11 -15.91 -18.61
C PRO A 492 1.14 -15.05 -18.43
N ASP A 493 0.98 -13.81 -17.95
CA ASP A 493 2.08 -12.85 -17.75
C ASP A 493 2.83 -13.04 -16.42
N VAL A 494 2.56 -14.12 -15.70
CA VAL A 494 3.14 -14.42 -14.39
C VAL A 494 3.85 -15.77 -14.44
N VAL A 495 5.04 -15.84 -13.87
CA VAL A 495 5.83 -17.08 -13.79
C VAL A 495 5.11 -18.18 -13.00
N VAL A 496 5.39 -19.44 -13.32
CA VAL A 496 4.68 -20.61 -12.79
C VAL A 496 4.62 -20.64 -11.25
N TYR A 497 5.69 -20.25 -10.57
CA TYR A 497 5.77 -20.25 -9.11
C TYR A 497 5.05 -19.06 -8.44
N GLU A 498 4.67 -18.01 -9.19
CA GLU A 498 3.92 -16.84 -8.69
C GLU A 498 2.41 -16.93 -8.99
N GLN A 499 1.93 -17.98 -9.66
CA GLN A 499 0.51 -18.19 -9.97
C GLN A 499 -0.41 -18.20 -8.74
N GLY A 500 0.14 -18.50 -7.56
CA GLY A 500 -0.59 -18.51 -6.28
C GLY A 500 -0.84 -17.13 -5.68
N ASP A 501 -0.20 -16.06 -6.18
CA ASP A 501 -0.20 -14.76 -5.51
C ASP A 501 -1.56 -14.08 -5.50
N TYR A 502 -2.30 -14.10 -6.61
CA TYR A 502 -3.65 -13.51 -6.67
C TYR A 502 -4.65 -14.28 -5.78
N PRO A 503 -4.75 -15.63 -5.84
CA PRO A 503 -5.53 -16.39 -4.87
C PRO A 503 -5.14 -16.10 -3.42
N LEU A 504 -3.84 -16.02 -3.10
CA LEU A 504 -3.38 -15.76 -1.74
C LEU A 504 -3.77 -14.35 -1.26
N ARG A 505 -3.69 -13.33 -2.11
CA ARG A 505 -4.20 -11.97 -1.83
C ARG A 505 -5.69 -12.01 -1.48
N LEU A 506 -6.47 -12.87 -2.13
CA LEU A 506 -7.90 -13.03 -1.86
C LEU A 506 -8.19 -13.75 -0.54
N VAL A 507 -7.43 -14.80 -0.22
CA VAL A 507 -7.46 -15.45 1.10
C VAL A 507 -7.18 -14.41 2.20
N LYS A 508 -6.15 -13.58 2.04
CA LYS A 508 -5.81 -12.50 2.97
C LYS A 508 -6.93 -11.45 3.06
N ALA A 509 -7.52 -11.05 1.93
CA ALA A 509 -8.62 -10.08 1.89
C ALA A 509 -9.89 -10.59 2.60
N SER A 510 -10.16 -11.91 2.59
CA SER A 510 -11.31 -12.49 3.29
C SER A 510 -11.32 -12.18 4.80
N MET A 511 -10.14 -12.08 5.41
CA MET A 511 -9.98 -11.77 6.84
C MET A 511 -10.42 -10.34 7.20
N LEU A 512 -10.44 -9.41 6.24
CA LEU A 512 -10.90 -8.03 6.46
C LEU A 512 -12.36 -7.99 6.95
N PHE A 513 -13.20 -8.87 6.43
CA PHE A 513 -14.62 -8.94 6.79
C PHE A 513 -14.84 -9.49 8.20
N LEU A 514 -13.86 -10.21 8.75
CA LEU A 514 -13.91 -10.76 10.11
C LEU A 514 -13.39 -9.79 11.18
N LEU A 515 -12.66 -8.74 10.77
CA LEU A 515 -12.03 -7.77 11.68
C LEU A 515 -12.99 -7.14 12.72
N PRO A 516 -14.22 -6.68 12.37
CA PRO A 516 -15.12 -6.11 13.37
C PRO A 516 -15.44 -7.11 14.50
N TRP A 517 -15.63 -8.37 14.15
CA TRP A 517 -15.94 -9.45 15.10
C TRP A 517 -14.73 -9.88 15.88
N MET A 518 -13.54 -9.90 15.27
CA MET A 518 -12.28 -10.12 15.96
C MET A 518 -12.06 -9.08 17.07
N MET A 519 -12.28 -7.79 16.77
CA MET A 519 -12.18 -6.72 17.77
C MET A 519 -13.19 -6.89 18.91
N TYR A 520 -14.41 -7.33 18.61
CA TYR A 520 -15.38 -7.64 19.66
C TYR A 520 -14.94 -8.84 20.50
N GLY A 521 -14.37 -9.88 19.89
CA GLY A 521 -13.79 -11.02 20.59
C GLY A 521 -12.65 -10.63 21.54
N ILE A 522 -11.74 -9.75 21.09
CA ILE A 522 -10.67 -9.18 21.92
C ILE A 522 -11.28 -8.42 23.12
N TYR A 523 -12.28 -7.59 22.87
CA TYR A 523 -12.97 -6.86 23.94
C TYR A 523 -13.61 -7.81 24.97
N LEU A 524 -14.30 -8.85 24.52
CA LEU A 524 -14.89 -9.86 25.40
C LEU A 524 -13.81 -10.57 26.23
N PHE A 525 -12.74 -11.04 25.58
CA PHE A 525 -11.62 -11.68 26.26
C PHE A 525 -11.11 -10.82 27.44
N PHE A 526 -10.74 -9.56 27.20
CA PHE A 526 -10.21 -8.69 28.26
C PHE A 526 -11.24 -8.31 29.35
N THR A 527 -12.52 -8.24 29.02
CA THR A 527 -13.58 -7.89 29.98
C THR A 527 -14.03 -9.07 30.84
N THR A 528 -13.80 -10.31 30.39
CA THR A 528 -14.04 -11.50 31.21
C THR A 528 -12.97 -11.73 32.28
N LEU A 529 -11.78 -11.12 32.14
CA LEU A 529 -10.69 -11.23 33.12
C LEU A 529 -11.02 -10.46 34.41
N LYS A 530 -11.43 -11.18 35.46
CA LYS A 530 -11.82 -10.59 36.76
C LYS A 530 -10.65 -10.12 37.61
N LYS A 531 -9.54 -10.88 37.65
CA LYS A 531 -8.38 -10.56 38.49
C LYS A 531 -7.49 -9.53 37.82
N SER A 532 -7.17 -8.44 38.54
CA SER A 532 -6.33 -7.37 37.98
C SER A 532 -4.95 -7.86 37.55
N SER A 533 -4.32 -8.78 38.31
CA SER A 533 -3.01 -9.33 37.95
C SER A 533 -3.03 -10.11 36.63
N ILE A 534 -4.09 -10.90 36.38
CA ILE A 534 -4.26 -11.65 35.13
C ILE A 534 -4.47 -10.68 33.96
N LYS A 535 -5.25 -9.61 34.18
CA LYS A 535 -5.45 -8.58 33.16
C LYS A 535 -4.16 -7.86 32.80
N THR A 536 -3.33 -7.53 33.79
CA THR A 536 -1.99 -6.95 33.56
C THR A 536 -1.09 -7.91 32.79
N LEU A 537 -1.06 -9.19 33.17
CA LEU A 537 -0.32 -10.22 32.45
C LEU A 537 -0.80 -10.36 31.00
N ALA A 538 -2.11 -10.35 30.76
CA ALA A 538 -2.67 -10.41 29.42
C ALA A 538 -2.30 -9.18 28.56
N ILE A 539 -2.22 -7.98 29.16
CA ILE A 539 -1.74 -6.77 28.47
C ILE A 539 -0.24 -6.90 28.14
N LEU A 540 0.57 -7.42 29.05
CA LEU A 540 2.00 -7.69 28.82
C LEU A 540 2.19 -8.67 27.64
N CYS A 541 1.48 -9.80 27.66
CA CYS A 541 1.51 -10.76 26.56
C CYS A 541 1.02 -10.14 25.24
N CYS A 542 -0.02 -9.31 25.29
CA CYS A 542 -0.56 -8.60 24.12
C CYS A 542 0.49 -7.66 23.50
N ALA A 543 1.20 -6.87 24.31
CA ALA A 543 2.26 -5.99 23.81
C ALA A 543 3.43 -6.76 23.18
N GLY A 544 3.85 -7.88 23.81
CA GLY A 544 4.84 -8.78 23.24
C GLY A 544 4.39 -9.39 21.91
N ALA A 545 3.15 -9.87 21.85
CA ALA A 545 2.55 -10.43 20.65
C ALA A 545 2.39 -9.38 19.52
N LEU A 546 2.08 -8.12 19.84
CA LEU A 546 2.09 -7.01 18.88
C LEU A 546 3.49 -6.71 18.36
N THR A 547 4.51 -6.80 19.22
CA THR A 547 5.93 -6.63 18.82
C THR A 547 6.38 -7.76 17.89
N MET A 548 5.98 -9.00 18.17
CA MET A 548 6.22 -10.12 17.25
C MET A 548 5.45 -9.96 15.94
N SER A 549 4.23 -9.42 15.98
CA SER A 549 3.45 -9.15 14.77
C SER A 549 4.10 -8.05 13.92
N LEU A 550 4.64 -6.99 14.55
CA LEU A 550 5.49 -5.99 13.90
C LEU A 550 6.67 -6.66 13.19
N TYR A 551 7.38 -7.56 13.87
CA TYR A 551 8.49 -8.32 13.28
C TYR A 551 8.07 -9.08 12.01
N PHE A 552 6.86 -9.65 12.00
CA PHE A 552 6.33 -10.39 10.86
C PHE A 552 5.70 -9.53 9.76
N SER A 553 5.42 -8.24 10.04
CA SER A 553 4.95 -7.29 9.02
C SER A 553 6.00 -6.90 7.99
N TYR A 554 7.27 -7.24 8.24
CA TYR A 554 8.39 -6.95 7.32
C TYR A 554 9.23 -8.19 7.04
N PRO A 555 9.84 -8.27 5.84
CA PRO A 555 10.68 -9.39 5.41
C PRO A 555 11.75 -9.84 6.40
N GLN A 556 11.91 -11.16 6.54
CA GLN A 556 12.80 -11.79 7.52
C GLN A 556 14.06 -12.33 6.85
N ARG A 557 15.22 -12.03 7.45
CA ARG A 557 16.51 -12.61 7.09
C ARG A 557 17.22 -13.07 8.36
N ASN A 558 17.03 -14.34 8.73
CA ASN A 558 17.61 -14.92 9.94
C ASN A 558 17.92 -16.42 9.75
N ILE A 559 18.32 -17.11 10.82
CA ILE A 559 18.67 -18.54 10.78
C ILE A 559 17.46 -19.47 10.51
N LYS A 560 16.25 -19.04 10.86
CA LYS A 560 15.01 -19.82 10.70
C LYS A 560 14.41 -19.62 9.31
N ALA A 561 14.48 -18.41 8.76
CA ALA A 561 13.84 -18.09 7.50
C ALA A 561 14.61 -17.05 6.69
N ARG A 562 14.61 -17.23 5.36
CA ARG A 562 15.26 -16.34 4.40
C ARG A 562 14.25 -15.90 3.35
N PHE A 563 13.67 -14.72 3.52
CA PHE A 563 12.82 -14.10 2.52
C PHE A 563 13.63 -13.80 1.24
N PRO A 564 13.08 -14.03 0.04
CA PRO A 564 13.81 -13.89 -1.22
C PRO A 564 13.79 -12.46 -1.80
N GLY A 565 13.02 -11.54 -1.22
CA GLY A 565 12.99 -10.15 -1.65
C GLY A 565 14.16 -9.32 -1.09
N PHE A 566 14.55 -8.31 -1.87
CA PHE A 566 15.68 -7.44 -1.60
C PHE A 566 15.29 -5.96 -1.81
N ASN A 567 16.06 -5.04 -1.23
CA ASN A 567 16.01 -3.63 -1.58
C ASN A 567 16.85 -3.35 -2.83
N ILE A 568 16.58 -2.23 -3.50
CA ILE A 568 17.45 -1.72 -4.56
C ILE A 568 18.69 -1.09 -3.92
N THR A 569 19.84 -1.30 -4.56
CA THR A 569 21.15 -0.82 -4.11
C THR A 569 21.69 0.30 -5.00
N GLN A 570 22.68 1.04 -4.51
CA GLN A 570 23.40 2.02 -5.32
C GLN A 570 24.10 1.35 -6.51
N ALA A 571 24.68 0.17 -6.30
CA ALA A 571 25.33 -0.61 -7.36
C ALA A 571 24.36 -0.99 -8.50
N ASP A 572 23.07 -1.20 -8.22
CA ASP A 572 22.06 -1.41 -9.26
C ASP A 572 21.87 -0.15 -10.13
N PHE A 573 21.84 1.04 -9.50
CA PHE A 573 21.74 2.32 -10.22
C PHE A 573 23.00 2.67 -11.00
N ASP A 574 24.17 2.34 -10.46
CA ASP A 574 25.45 2.57 -11.10
C ASP A 574 25.63 1.65 -12.31
N ALA A 575 25.18 0.40 -12.23
CA ALA A 575 25.19 -0.53 -13.35
C ALA A 575 24.29 -0.05 -14.50
N VAL A 576 23.07 0.38 -14.18
CA VAL A 576 22.14 0.97 -15.16
C VAL A 576 22.72 2.23 -15.80
N GLU A 577 23.35 3.10 -15.00
CA GLU A 577 23.99 4.31 -15.50
C GLU A 577 25.19 4.00 -16.39
N TRP A 578 25.98 3.00 -16.01
CA TRP A 578 27.14 2.57 -16.80
C TRP A 578 26.71 2.05 -18.17
N ILE A 579 25.72 1.15 -18.23
CA ILE A 579 25.21 0.63 -19.52
C ILE A 579 24.72 1.78 -20.39
N TYR A 580 23.94 2.70 -19.81
CA TYR A 580 23.43 3.85 -20.55
C TYR A 580 24.55 4.74 -21.12
N LYS A 581 25.57 5.06 -20.32
CA LYS A 581 26.70 5.90 -20.77
C LYS A 581 27.58 5.19 -21.79
N HIS A 582 27.73 3.87 -21.66
CA HIS A 582 28.51 3.05 -22.57
C HIS A 582 27.91 3.08 -23.98
N GLU A 583 26.59 2.84 -24.06
CA GLU A 583 25.84 2.80 -25.33
C GLU A 583 25.69 4.19 -25.94
N THR A 584 25.23 5.16 -25.17
CA THR A 584 24.87 6.47 -25.74
C THR A 584 26.05 7.43 -25.90
N ARG A 585 27.22 7.09 -25.33
CA ARG A 585 28.42 7.95 -25.27
C ARG A 585 28.20 9.32 -24.63
N PHE A 586 27.01 9.59 -24.07
CA PHE A 586 26.74 10.82 -23.32
C PHE A 586 27.35 10.73 -21.92
N ALA A 587 28.07 11.77 -21.52
CA ALA A 587 28.64 11.85 -20.18
C ALA A 587 27.57 11.99 -19.07
N ILE A 588 26.36 12.44 -19.42
CA ILE A 588 25.25 12.72 -18.50
C ILE A 588 24.04 11.91 -18.94
N SER A 589 23.51 11.09 -18.02
CA SER A 589 22.25 10.37 -18.25
C SER A 589 21.05 11.26 -17.94
N PRO A 590 20.03 11.36 -18.82
CA PRO A 590 18.79 12.03 -18.50
C PRO A 590 18.11 11.30 -17.33
N SER A 591 17.88 12.01 -16.24
CA SER A 591 17.14 11.47 -15.09
C SER A 591 15.71 12.03 -15.10
N PHE A 592 14.71 11.17 -15.05
CA PHE A 592 13.32 11.57 -14.78
C PHE A 592 13.12 12.01 -13.32
N ILE A 593 14.09 11.72 -12.46
CA ILE A 593 14.11 12.19 -11.07
C ILE A 593 14.95 13.46 -10.98
N PRO A 594 14.38 14.60 -10.55
CA PRO A 594 15.20 15.68 -10.03
C PRO A 594 15.91 15.15 -8.78
N ASP A 595 17.25 15.17 -8.80
CA ASP A 595 18.08 14.83 -7.65
C ASP A 595 17.52 15.52 -6.39
N PRO A 596 17.18 14.77 -5.33
CA PRO A 596 16.55 15.32 -4.13
C PRO A 596 17.45 16.31 -3.36
N THR A 597 18.74 16.42 -3.71
CA THR A 597 19.68 17.42 -3.19
C THR A 597 19.83 18.65 -4.11
N LEU A 598 19.39 18.57 -5.37
CA LEU A 598 19.33 19.69 -6.29
C LEU A 598 18.00 20.44 -6.10
N THR A 599 18.06 21.62 -5.51
CA THR A 599 17.00 22.63 -5.68
C THR A 599 16.77 22.84 -7.16
N ILE A 600 15.57 22.51 -7.65
CA ILE A 600 15.15 22.68 -9.04
C ILE A 600 15.21 24.18 -9.37
N GLY A 601 16.35 24.61 -9.89
CA GLY A 601 16.43 25.81 -10.73
C GLY A 601 15.78 25.46 -12.05
N THR A 602 14.77 26.24 -12.41
CA THR A 602 14.17 26.43 -13.73
C THR A 602 14.87 25.65 -14.85
N ILE A 603 14.48 24.40 -15.09
CA ILE A 603 14.76 23.79 -16.39
C ILE A 603 13.73 24.43 -17.33
N GLY A 604 14.21 25.43 -18.06
CA GLY A 604 13.44 26.13 -19.09
C GLY A 604 12.88 25.16 -20.12
N GLU A 605 11.82 25.61 -20.79
CA GLU A 605 11.23 25.00 -21.97
C GLU A 605 12.30 24.71 -23.03
N LEU A 606 12.91 23.54 -22.96
CA LEU A 606 13.57 22.93 -24.11
C LEU A 606 12.52 22.04 -24.75
N GLN A 607 12.23 22.27 -26.03
CA GLN A 607 11.41 21.39 -26.86
C GLN A 607 11.94 19.96 -26.73
N ARG A 608 11.17 19.12 -26.02
CA ARG A 608 11.60 17.84 -25.43
C ARG A 608 11.54 16.66 -26.38
N ASP A 609 10.69 16.74 -27.40
CA ASP A 609 10.37 15.57 -28.22
C ASP A 609 11.51 15.22 -29.19
N ASP A 610 12.21 16.22 -29.72
CA ASP A 610 13.30 15.99 -30.68
C ASP A 610 14.56 15.43 -29.98
N ILE A 611 14.93 15.96 -28.81
CA ILE A 611 16.11 15.54 -28.05
C ILE A 611 15.94 14.11 -27.48
N ILE A 612 14.74 13.73 -27.02
CA ILE A 612 14.48 12.36 -26.54
C ILE A 612 14.57 11.37 -27.71
N SER A 613 14.06 11.72 -28.89
CA SER A 613 14.11 10.80 -30.04
C SER A 613 15.52 10.59 -30.60
N GLU A 614 16.45 11.54 -30.43
CA GLU A 614 17.85 11.40 -30.81
C GLU A 614 18.72 10.74 -29.74
N ILE A 615 18.44 10.95 -28.44
CA ILE A 615 19.25 10.42 -27.32
C ILE A 615 19.10 8.91 -27.10
N TYR A 616 18.00 8.30 -27.52
CA TYR A 616 17.69 6.87 -27.25
C TYR A 616 17.79 5.96 -28.49
N GLN A 617 18.47 6.38 -29.56
CA GLN A 617 18.59 5.62 -30.82
C GLN A 617 19.57 4.44 -30.80
N GLU A 618 20.42 4.31 -29.78
CA GLU A 618 21.35 3.17 -29.67
C GLU A 618 20.58 1.91 -29.26
N ASP A 619 20.62 0.86 -30.10
CA ASP A 619 19.76 -0.32 -30.02
C ASP A 619 20.38 -1.46 -29.21
N TYR A 620 20.06 -1.51 -27.91
CA TYR A 620 20.43 -2.58 -26.99
C TYR A 620 19.28 -3.05 -26.10
N ILE A 621 19.46 -4.25 -25.54
CA ILE A 621 18.62 -4.82 -24.46
C ILE A 621 19.45 -5.24 -23.26
N VAL A 622 18.81 -5.36 -22.10
CA VAL A 622 19.43 -5.78 -20.85
C VAL A 622 18.64 -6.91 -20.19
N LEU A 623 19.26 -8.09 -20.12
CA LEU A 623 18.78 -9.24 -19.36
C LEU A 623 19.28 -9.12 -17.92
N ALA A 624 18.42 -8.66 -17.03
CA ALA A 624 18.71 -8.42 -15.62
C ALA A 624 17.56 -8.84 -14.69
N ASN A 625 17.86 -8.94 -13.40
CA ASN A 625 16.83 -9.20 -12.40
C ASN A 625 15.87 -8.01 -12.24
N GLN A 626 14.77 -8.24 -11.50
CA GLN A 626 13.74 -7.23 -11.24
C GLN A 626 14.27 -5.93 -10.60
N LEU A 627 15.28 -5.98 -9.72
CA LEU A 627 15.79 -4.79 -9.02
C LEU A 627 16.61 -3.89 -9.94
N VAL A 628 17.48 -4.47 -10.77
CA VAL A 628 18.23 -3.72 -11.78
C VAL A 628 17.27 -3.10 -12.79
N SER A 629 16.27 -3.86 -13.25
CA SER A 629 15.21 -3.34 -14.12
C SER A 629 14.38 -2.24 -13.45
N ALA A 630 14.13 -2.33 -12.13
CA ALA A 630 13.49 -1.27 -11.38
C ALA A 630 14.37 -0.02 -11.24
N ALA A 631 15.68 -0.16 -11.08
CA ALA A 631 16.62 0.97 -11.11
C ALA A 631 16.58 1.67 -12.48
N ALA A 632 16.52 0.91 -13.58
CA ALA A 632 16.33 1.45 -14.93
C ALA A 632 15.00 2.20 -15.10
N LEU A 633 13.88 1.60 -14.67
CA LEU A 633 12.57 2.27 -14.65
C LEU A 633 12.58 3.55 -13.79
N THR A 634 13.37 3.57 -12.72
CA THR A 634 13.45 4.71 -11.81
C THR A 634 14.22 5.88 -12.43
N LYS A 635 15.32 5.59 -13.15
CA LYS A 635 16.09 6.64 -13.84
C LYS A 635 15.44 7.10 -15.13
N PHE A 636 14.97 6.15 -15.94
CA PHE A 636 14.61 6.37 -17.34
C PHE A 636 13.11 6.22 -17.61
N SER A 637 12.28 5.89 -16.61
CA SER A 637 10.86 5.63 -16.80
C SER A 637 10.62 4.65 -17.97
N PHE A 638 9.56 4.84 -18.75
CA PHE A 638 9.29 4.08 -19.98
C PHE A 638 9.93 4.73 -21.22
N ALA A 639 11.10 5.38 -21.10
CA ALA A 639 11.70 6.13 -22.21
C ALA A 639 11.98 5.32 -23.47
N LYS A 640 12.16 4.00 -23.35
CA LYS A 640 12.46 3.11 -24.46
C LYS A 640 11.68 1.80 -24.36
N SER A 641 11.03 1.42 -25.45
CA SER A 641 10.39 0.11 -25.63
C SER A 641 10.45 -0.29 -27.11
N TYR A 642 10.38 -1.59 -27.35
CA TYR A 642 10.43 -2.18 -28.68
C TYR A 642 9.06 -2.71 -29.08
N HIS A 643 8.58 -2.32 -30.26
CA HIS A 643 7.36 -2.90 -30.83
C HIS A 643 7.68 -4.24 -31.47
N THR A 644 7.11 -5.32 -30.92
CA THR A 644 7.33 -6.68 -31.41
C THR A 644 6.00 -7.36 -31.77
N SER A 645 6.07 -8.53 -32.41
CA SER A 645 4.89 -9.35 -32.72
C SER A 645 4.12 -9.83 -31.48
N VAL A 646 4.77 -9.82 -30.31
CA VAL A 646 4.19 -10.22 -29.02
C VAL A 646 3.82 -9.02 -28.13
N GLY A 647 3.93 -7.80 -28.66
CA GLY A 647 3.59 -6.55 -27.96
C GLY A 647 4.79 -5.63 -27.74
N GLU A 648 4.59 -4.57 -26.96
CA GLU A 648 5.70 -3.70 -26.53
C GLU A 648 6.56 -4.40 -25.48
N LEU A 649 7.87 -4.43 -25.71
CA LEU A 649 8.85 -4.95 -24.77
C LEU A 649 9.71 -3.81 -24.23
N PHE A 650 9.75 -3.67 -22.90
CA PHE A 650 10.73 -2.79 -22.27
C PHE A 650 12.14 -3.37 -22.50
N TYR A 651 13.11 -2.50 -22.77
CA TYR A 651 14.47 -2.91 -23.12
C TYR A 651 15.25 -3.57 -21.96
N TYR A 652 14.74 -3.51 -20.73
CA TYR A 652 15.17 -4.39 -19.64
C TYR A 652 14.17 -5.53 -19.46
N SER A 653 14.65 -6.70 -19.04
CA SER A 653 13.84 -7.92 -18.89
C SER A 653 12.78 -7.86 -17.76
N VAL A 654 11.72 -7.09 -17.97
CA VAL A 654 10.48 -7.05 -17.18
C VAL A 654 9.29 -6.87 -18.13
N PRO A 655 8.10 -7.44 -17.83
CA PRO A 655 7.73 -8.20 -16.63
C PRO A 655 8.34 -9.61 -16.58
N THR A 656 8.24 -10.28 -15.42
CA THR A 656 8.86 -11.60 -15.20
C THR A 656 8.23 -12.74 -16.02
N GLY A 657 6.98 -12.62 -16.44
CA GLY A 657 6.39 -13.54 -17.42
C GLY A 657 6.82 -13.25 -18.87
N GLY A 658 7.46 -12.11 -19.12
CA GLY A 658 7.73 -11.62 -20.47
C GLY A 658 8.87 -12.37 -21.19
N PRO A 659 8.92 -12.30 -22.54
CA PRO A 659 9.88 -13.03 -23.36
C PRO A 659 11.36 -12.77 -22.98
N LEU A 660 11.73 -11.53 -22.69
CA LEU A 660 13.11 -11.19 -22.28
C LEU A 660 13.47 -11.81 -20.93
N TYR A 661 12.55 -11.82 -19.96
CA TYR A 661 12.83 -12.43 -18.66
C TYR A 661 12.91 -13.96 -18.73
N GLN A 662 12.21 -14.59 -19.69
CA GLN A 662 12.39 -16.00 -19.96
C GLN A 662 13.82 -16.31 -20.44
N GLN A 663 14.40 -15.48 -21.32
CA GLN A 663 15.81 -15.63 -21.72
C GLN A 663 16.76 -15.37 -20.56
N TYR A 664 16.49 -14.36 -19.72
CA TYR A 664 17.23 -14.14 -18.48
C TYR A 664 17.19 -15.39 -17.57
N GLY A 665 16.02 -16.02 -17.42
CA GLY A 665 15.85 -17.27 -16.68
C GLY A 665 16.70 -18.41 -17.23
N LYS A 666 16.78 -18.57 -18.56
CA LYS A 666 17.68 -19.56 -19.19
C LYS A 666 19.14 -19.28 -18.89
N MET A 667 19.56 -18.02 -19.00
CA MET A 667 20.90 -17.58 -18.62
C MET A 667 21.21 -17.82 -17.14
N LEU A 668 20.22 -17.89 -16.24
CA LEU A 668 20.43 -18.22 -14.83
C LEU A 668 20.45 -19.73 -14.56
N TYR A 669 19.58 -20.51 -15.19
CA TYR A 669 19.27 -21.89 -14.78
C TYR A 669 19.63 -22.97 -15.80
N GLU A 670 19.76 -22.62 -17.08
CA GLU A 670 20.05 -23.55 -18.20
C GLU A 670 21.46 -23.37 -18.78
N GLY A 671 22.26 -22.49 -18.17
CA GLY A 671 23.65 -22.19 -18.53
C GLY A 671 23.81 -20.86 -19.26
N GLN A 672 25.00 -20.27 -19.19
CA GLN A 672 25.31 -18.97 -19.80
C GLN A 672 25.77 -19.20 -21.23
N LYS A 673 24.82 -19.37 -22.15
CA LYS A 673 25.10 -19.67 -23.56
C LYS A 673 24.79 -18.47 -24.44
N ARG A 674 25.67 -18.19 -25.41
CA ARG A 674 25.46 -17.12 -26.41
C ARG A 674 24.16 -17.28 -27.20
N GLU A 675 23.69 -18.51 -27.42
CA GLU A 675 22.42 -18.77 -28.12
C GLU A 675 21.21 -18.11 -27.44
N PHE A 676 21.20 -17.99 -26.10
CA PHE A 676 20.12 -17.34 -25.37
C PHE A 676 20.17 -15.82 -25.49
N MET A 677 21.37 -15.23 -25.54
CA MET A 677 21.56 -13.80 -25.80
C MET A 677 21.14 -13.44 -27.22
N ASN A 678 21.55 -14.24 -28.22
CA ASN A 678 21.13 -14.06 -29.62
C ASN A 678 19.61 -14.17 -29.75
N ALA A 679 18.98 -15.17 -29.12
CA ALA A 679 17.53 -15.30 -29.13
C ALA A 679 16.83 -14.10 -28.48
N ALA A 680 17.43 -13.47 -27.45
CA ALA A 680 16.89 -12.25 -26.87
C ALA A 680 17.01 -11.05 -27.82
N MET A 681 18.15 -10.91 -28.50
CA MET A 681 18.38 -9.86 -29.50
C MET A 681 17.43 -10.01 -30.71
N ASP A 682 17.12 -11.24 -31.11
CA ASP A 682 16.20 -11.53 -32.21
C ASP A 682 14.75 -11.11 -31.91
N LEU A 683 14.34 -11.08 -30.63
CA LEU A 683 12.99 -10.66 -30.24
C LEU A 683 12.69 -9.19 -30.57
N VAL A 684 13.72 -8.35 -30.54
CA VAL A 684 13.58 -6.88 -30.69
C VAL A 684 14.43 -6.32 -31.84
N HIS A 685 15.12 -7.18 -32.59
CA HIS A 685 15.97 -6.83 -33.72
C HIS A 685 17.12 -5.87 -33.39
N VAL A 686 17.78 -6.08 -32.25
CA VAL A 686 18.97 -5.32 -31.84
C VAL A 686 20.26 -6.13 -32.08
N ASP A 687 21.42 -5.48 -32.06
CA ASP A 687 22.73 -6.13 -32.25
C ASP A 687 23.56 -6.22 -30.97
N THR A 688 23.18 -5.49 -29.92
CA THR A 688 23.88 -5.47 -28.62
C THR A 688 22.94 -5.94 -27.50
N SER A 689 23.47 -6.78 -26.61
CA SER A 689 22.75 -7.21 -25.41
C SER A 689 23.64 -7.33 -24.19
N TYR A 690 23.08 -6.96 -23.04
CA TYR A 690 23.75 -7.03 -21.76
C TYR A 690 23.14 -8.11 -20.88
N PHE A 691 23.97 -8.86 -20.18
CA PHE A 691 23.56 -9.77 -19.11
C PHE A 691 24.11 -9.26 -17.77
N VAL A 692 23.21 -8.98 -16.82
CA VAL A 692 23.57 -8.40 -15.52
C VAL A 692 23.38 -9.42 -14.41
N VAL A 693 24.45 -9.63 -13.64
CA VAL A 693 24.49 -10.60 -12.53
C VAL A 693 24.91 -9.89 -11.26
N ASN A 694 24.01 -9.88 -10.27
CA ASN A 694 24.34 -9.38 -8.94
C ASN A 694 24.91 -10.51 -8.08
N ARG A 695 25.91 -10.19 -7.26
CA ARG A 695 26.58 -11.16 -6.39
C ARG A 695 25.69 -11.78 -5.31
N TYR A 696 24.57 -11.14 -4.99
CA TYR A 696 23.61 -11.65 -4.01
C TYR A 696 22.72 -12.79 -4.54
N TRP A 697 22.77 -13.09 -5.84
CA TRP A 697 22.07 -14.24 -6.41
C TRP A 697 22.68 -15.56 -5.98
N ALA A 698 21.83 -16.57 -5.83
CA ALA A 698 22.29 -17.93 -5.63
C ALA A 698 23.15 -18.37 -6.83
N ASN A 699 24.29 -18.99 -6.56
CA ASN A 699 25.26 -19.46 -7.57
C ASN A 699 25.87 -18.34 -8.44
N ALA A 700 25.86 -17.08 -7.98
CA ALA A 700 26.42 -15.96 -8.73
C ALA A 700 27.85 -16.23 -9.23
N ASP A 701 28.72 -16.81 -8.39
CA ASP A 701 30.11 -17.12 -8.78
C ASP A 701 30.16 -18.07 -10.00
N GLN A 702 29.33 -19.13 -10.02
CA GLN A 702 29.26 -20.07 -11.15
C GLN A 702 28.70 -19.39 -12.41
N ILE A 703 27.68 -18.56 -12.25
CA ILE A 703 27.06 -17.82 -13.35
C ILE A 703 28.06 -16.83 -13.96
N ILE A 704 28.81 -16.11 -13.12
CA ILE A 704 29.85 -15.17 -13.54
C ILE A 704 30.95 -15.88 -14.32
N GLU A 705 31.48 -16.99 -13.80
CA GLU A 705 32.51 -17.76 -14.49
C GLU A 705 32.02 -18.43 -15.77
N GLY A 706 30.72 -18.76 -15.85
CA GLY A 706 30.07 -19.21 -17.08
C GLY A 706 29.98 -18.10 -18.11
N ALA A 707 29.46 -16.93 -17.73
CA ALA A 707 29.25 -15.79 -18.62
C ALA A 707 30.56 -15.24 -19.20
N LYS A 708 31.65 -15.22 -18.42
CA LYS A 708 32.99 -14.83 -18.92
C LYS A 708 33.48 -15.65 -20.11
N LYS A 709 33.03 -16.90 -20.24
CA LYS A 709 33.44 -17.79 -21.35
C LYS A 709 32.70 -17.50 -22.64
N THR A 710 31.55 -16.82 -22.56
CA THR A 710 30.65 -16.63 -23.70
C THR A 710 30.44 -15.18 -24.09
N ALA A 711 30.65 -14.23 -23.18
CA ALA A 711 30.55 -12.79 -23.43
C ALA A 711 31.73 -12.25 -24.24
N ASP A 712 31.52 -11.13 -24.94
CA ASP A 712 32.58 -10.42 -25.68
C ASP A 712 33.42 -9.54 -24.74
N SER A 713 32.76 -8.91 -23.76
CA SER A 713 33.40 -8.07 -22.75
C SER A 713 32.66 -8.17 -21.40
N TRP A 714 33.27 -7.69 -20.32
CA TRP A 714 32.57 -7.53 -19.04
C TRP A 714 33.09 -6.36 -18.21
N GLN A 715 32.19 -5.77 -17.42
CA GLN A 715 32.47 -4.70 -16.46
C GLN A 715 32.06 -5.12 -15.04
N ILE A 716 32.83 -4.64 -14.06
CA ILE A 716 32.57 -4.84 -12.64
C ILE A 716 32.16 -3.50 -12.01
N ILE A 717 31.05 -3.50 -11.27
CA ILE A 717 30.55 -2.35 -10.52
C ILE A 717 30.66 -2.62 -9.02
N ASP A 718 31.06 -1.59 -8.27
CA ASP A 718 31.15 -1.57 -6.81
C ASP A 718 31.84 -2.82 -6.21
N ASN A 719 33.13 -2.99 -6.53
CA ASN A 719 33.97 -4.08 -6.03
C ASN A 719 33.39 -5.50 -6.22
N GLY A 720 32.61 -5.70 -7.28
CA GLY A 720 32.02 -6.99 -7.62
C GLY A 720 30.61 -7.20 -7.09
N ALA A 721 29.93 -6.16 -6.59
CA ALA A 721 28.52 -6.23 -6.24
C ALA A 721 27.65 -6.57 -7.46
N VAL A 722 27.97 -6.00 -8.63
CA VAL A 722 27.28 -6.24 -9.90
C VAL A 722 28.29 -6.48 -11.01
N TRP A 723 28.00 -7.47 -11.85
CA TRP A 723 28.76 -7.83 -13.05
C TRP A 723 27.88 -7.61 -14.27
N ILE A 724 28.43 -6.96 -15.29
CA ILE A 724 27.76 -6.65 -16.55
C ILE A 724 28.55 -7.35 -17.65
N PHE A 725 27.88 -8.19 -18.43
CA PHE A 725 28.48 -8.93 -19.55
C PHE A 725 27.88 -8.44 -20.85
N GLU A 726 28.73 -8.08 -21.80
CA GLU A 726 28.35 -7.54 -23.11
C GLU A 726 28.39 -8.65 -24.17
N TYR A 727 27.40 -8.65 -25.06
CA TYR A 727 27.27 -9.58 -26.16
C TYR A 727 26.89 -8.82 -27.42
N ASP A 728 27.75 -8.88 -28.43
CA ASP A 728 27.51 -8.36 -29.77
C ASP A 728 27.15 -9.49 -30.72
N ARG A 729 26.19 -9.23 -31.63
CA ARG A 729 25.79 -10.19 -32.67
C ARG A 729 26.96 -10.52 -33.62
N THR A 730 27.83 -9.55 -33.87
CA THR A 730 29.06 -9.74 -34.65
C THR A 730 30.25 -9.60 -33.70
N PRO A 731 30.91 -10.70 -33.29
CA PRO A 731 32.01 -10.60 -32.34
C PRO A 731 33.12 -9.74 -32.92
N LEU A 732 33.63 -8.78 -32.14
CA LEU A 732 34.88 -8.10 -32.43
C LEU A 732 35.96 -9.17 -32.58
N LEU A 733 36.61 -9.24 -33.73
CA LEU A 733 37.80 -10.08 -33.92
C LEU A 733 38.77 -9.79 -32.76
N PRO A 734 39.33 -10.81 -32.11
CA PRO A 734 40.22 -10.59 -30.98
C PRO A 734 41.39 -9.68 -31.40
N GLN A 735 41.58 -8.58 -30.68
CA GLN A 735 42.75 -7.70 -30.82
C GLN A 735 43.98 -8.33 -30.18
#